data_AF-A0A2D6A7S5-F1
#
_entry.id   AF-A0A2D6A7S5-F1
#
_cell.length_a   1.000
_cell.length_b   1.000
_cell.length_c   1.000
_cell.angle_alpha   90.00
_cell.angle_beta   90.00
_cell.angle_gamma   90.00
#
_symmetry.space_group_name_H-M   'P 1'
#
loop_
_entity.id
_entity.type
_entity.pdbx_description
1 polymer ?
#
loop_
_entity_poly.entity_id
_entity_poly.type
_entity_poly.pdbx_seq_one_letter_code
_entity_poly.pdbx_strand_id
1 'polypeptide(L)'
;MLMLPCRFLLVCALVVAASAAQQATSVKATFRLGQTFVTWNEVTTMPVPEDYNVYRSTAPITKSADLATATLIATVAAGSYLNKDALQPFVIKANDPPLKQNEAFFVVTAAATATMYYAVTAVAKTVENTTIGGGNTAGPLQESIAMPQPVLQGTTGGKDHHYAHFLPAVTTSATPAQANVAGRVINYRVYYDPASQGPRPLFLYLHSRGSNYKVGPFSGYAPPNAVHVILHDHNLPLPHSVWFGKHEDYGNGPAKGTVHDYTERRILWTIDRVLADTKANVDANRVYAFGVSFGAMGAFALGLRHADRFAAVGGIVPAFGLTHGDFALRSETDSLFGTAQQNLRSSLGDKIYDLFDYPSQVGKRAAAGMAPMFFVGGRGDLVTGWTEKPDFFRACQVARQPFTAYWDYRAHASTGPWSAIEAALSREFSEIRLDRPLPAFSNLTLDDSPGNGSRFDGDVTGTMGGYMTFDPATAAETSTKVTLDVKLRSDASRIDYAKQADAFVDLTWRRLSKFKVNPGRYYRVRTYKLNNSVVDEERIAAPDATGRLTVPFLYVHRDARRVEVEPHTPTLPQVYWAGAPYSGGTATMSLLAKPNQFALMMLGTVQGKIQTPFGYWYIMDPFFIWGGVTPASGQHEQIIPLPKLTLTGITLLGQAMVGTKFTPLSKITLR
;
A
#
# COMPACT_ATOMS: atom_id res chain seq x y z
N MET A 1 55.96 -62.43 39.79
CA MET A 1 55.00 -62.57 38.68
C MET A 1 53.71 -63.14 39.26
N LEU A 2 52.86 -62.26 39.82
CA LEU A 2 51.56 -61.86 39.25
C LEU A 2 50.65 -63.04 38.86
N MET A 3 49.58 -63.26 39.64
CA MET A 3 48.22 -63.42 39.11
C MET A 3 47.16 -63.23 40.23
N LEU A 4 46.08 -62.54 39.84
CA LEU A 4 45.05 -61.84 40.64
C LEU A 4 44.01 -62.76 41.32
N PRO A 5 43.28 -62.26 42.35
CA PRO A 5 42.01 -62.82 42.77
C PRO A 5 40.84 -62.26 41.93
N CYS A 6 39.92 -63.15 41.57
CA CYS A 6 38.70 -62.89 40.80
C CYS A 6 37.71 -62.05 41.63
N ARG A 7 37.37 -60.83 41.18
CA ARG A 7 36.29 -60.01 41.75
C ARG A 7 34.98 -60.28 41.00
N PHE A 8 33.98 -60.82 41.70
CA PHE A 8 32.59 -60.81 41.27
C PHE A 8 32.09 -59.36 41.20
N LEU A 9 31.82 -58.88 40.00
CA LEU A 9 31.12 -57.62 39.75
C LEU A 9 29.61 -57.89 39.74
N LEU A 10 28.94 -57.52 40.83
CA LEU A 10 27.49 -57.48 40.91
C LEU A 10 27.01 -56.27 40.08
N VAL A 11 26.61 -56.50 38.82
CA VAL A 11 25.96 -55.47 38.00
C VAL A 11 24.52 -55.34 38.47
N CYS A 12 24.27 -54.39 39.38
CA CYS A 12 22.92 -53.90 39.63
C CYS A 12 22.42 -53.20 38.36
N ALA A 13 21.60 -53.91 37.58
CA ALA A 13 20.78 -53.30 36.55
C ALA A 13 19.75 -52.38 37.22
N LEU A 14 20.10 -51.10 37.36
CA LEU A 14 19.14 -50.03 37.63
C LEU A 14 18.23 -49.93 36.41
N VAL A 15 17.12 -50.66 36.44
CA VAL A 15 15.97 -50.41 35.57
C VAL A 15 15.42 -49.05 35.99
N VAL A 16 15.89 -47.99 35.33
CA VAL A 16 15.23 -46.69 35.39
C VAL A 16 13.91 -46.87 34.64
N ALA A 17 12.85 -47.22 35.38
CA ALA A 17 11.50 -47.11 34.86
C ALA A 17 11.31 -45.64 34.46
N ALA A 18 11.19 -45.38 33.16
CA ALA A 18 10.79 -44.06 32.67
C ALA A 18 9.40 -43.79 33.25
N SER A 19 9.33 -43.00 34.32
CA SER A 19 8.05 -42.56 34.85
C SER A 19 7.38 -41.72 33.77
N ALA A 20 6.20 -42.15 33.34
CA ALA A 20 5.37 -41.35 32.45
C ALA A 20 5.20 -39.95 33.06
N ALA A 21 5.23 -38.91 32.22
CA ALA A 21 4.97 -37.56 32.66
C ALA A 21 3.67 -37.51 33.46
N GLN A 22 3.59 -36.69 34.51
CA GLN A 22 2.28 -36.41 35.09
C GLN A 22 1.38 -35.74 34.03
N GLN A 23 0.07 -35.79 34.24
CA GLN A 23 -0.89 -35.35 33.23
C GLN A 23 -1.32 -33.89 33.44
N ALA A 24 -1.67 -33.20 32.35
CA ALA A 24 -2.37 -31.92 32.41
C ALA A 24 -3.65 -32.05 33.25
N THR A 25 -4.02 -31.01 33.99
CA THR A 25 -5.22 -31.04 34.83
C THR A 25 -6.11 -29.82 34.60
N SER A 26 -7.35 -29.90 35.09
CA SER A 26 -8.34 -28.81 34.97
C SER A 26 -8.56 -28.34 33.53
N VAL A 27 -8.55 -29.26 32.56
CA VAL A 27 -8.83 -28.95 31.16
C VAL A 27 -10.26 -28.39 31.04
N LYS A 28 -10.38 -27.23 30.40
CA LYS A 28 -11.65 -26.56 30.11
C LYS A 28 -11.65 -26.12 28.66
N ALA A 29 -12.80 -26.22 28.01
CA ALA A 29 -13.01 -25.69 26.67
C ALA A 29 -14.18 -24.71 26.69
N THR A 30 -13.98 -23.49 26.19
CA THR A 30 -15.00 -22.45 26.12
C THR A 30 -15.08 -21.90 24.71
N PHE A 31 -16.25 -22.00 24.09
CA PHE A 31 -16.52 -21.45 22.77
C PHE A 31 -17.03 -20.01 22.87
N ARG A 32 -16.46 -19.10 22.08
CA ARG A 32 -16.98 -17.73 21.88
C ARG A 32 -16.44 -17.16 20.58
N LEU A 33 -17.27 -16.32 19.92
CA LEU A 33 -16.82 -15.50 18.78
C LEU A 33 -16.15 -16.34 17.67
N GLY A 34 -16.68 -17.54 17.40
CA GLY A 34 -16.18 -18.42 16.35
C GLY A 34 -14.92 -19.20 16.71
N GLN A 35 -14.47 -19.15 17.96
CA GLN A 35 -13.26 -19.81 18.43
C GLN A 35 -13.49 -20.57 19.73
N THR A 36 -12.79 -21.69 19.87
CA THR A 36 -12.72 -22.44 21.13
C THR A 36 -11.38 -22.18 21.80
N PHE A 37 -11.46 -21.74 23.06
CA PHE A 37 -10.33 -21.55 23.96
C PHE A 37 -10.24 -22.78 24.86
N VAL A 38 -9.19 -23.57 24.68
CA VAL A 38 -8.86 -24.71 25.52
C VAL A 38 -7.82 -24.26 26.52
N THR A 39 -8.09 -24.39 27.82
CA THR A 39 -7.17 -24.02 28.90
C THR A 39 -6.92 -25.18 29.84
N TRP A 40 -5.72 -25.26 30.43
CA TRP A 40 -5.37 -26.30 31.40
C TRP A 40 -4.32 -25.79 32.40
N ASN A 41 -4.13 -26.53 33.47
CA ASN A 41 -3.00 -26.36 34.36
C ASN A 41 -1.82 -27.22 33.88
N GLU A 42 -0.67 -26.58 33.73
CA GLU A 42 0.58 -27.26 33.42
C GLU A 42 1.09 -28.06 34.63
N VAL A 43 1.77 -29.15 34.31
CA VAL A 43 2.46 -30.00 35.26
C VAL A 43 3.75 -29.29 35.71
N THR A 44 3.88 -29.06 37.01
CA THR A 44 5.05 -28.37 37.60
C THR A 44 6.03 -29.32 38.29
N THR A 45 5.68 -30.60 38.40
CA THR A 45 6.50 -31.62 39.05
C THR A 45 7.22 -32.50 38.05
N MET A 46 8.40 -33.00 38.41
CA MET A 46 9.25 -33.79 37.52
C MET A 46 8.64 -35.16 37.13
N PRO A 47 8.85 -35.63 35.88
CA PRO A 47 9.46 -34.89 34.78
C PRO A 47 8.51 -33.81 34.25
N VAL A 48 8.98 -32.56 34.21
CA VAL A 48 8.20 -31.42 33.71
C VAL A 48 8.06 -31.59 32.18
N PRO A 49 6.83 -31.62 31.65
CA PRO A 49 6.59 -31.70 30.20
C PRO A 49 7.18 -30.48 29.48
N GLU A 50 7.85 -30.69 28.36
CA GLU A 50 8.23 -29.62 27.45
C GLU A 50 7.07 -29.15 26.57
N ASP A 51 6.12 -30.05 26.29
CA ASP A 51 5.02 -29.84 25.35
C ASP A 51 3.71 -30.49 25.85
N TYR A 52 2.60 -30.03 25.28
CA TYR A 52 1.26 -30.58 25.47
C TYR A 52 0.58 -30.83 24.12
N ASN A 53 0.09 -32.04 23.91
CA ASN A 53 -0.70 -32.40 22.74
C ASN A 53 -2.18 -32.09 22.99
N VAL A 54 -2.82 -31.38 22.05
CA VAL A 54 -4.23 -31.00 22.12
C VAL A 54 -5.00 -31.77 21.07
N TYR A 55 -5.95 -32.59 21.51
CA TYR A 55 -6.81 -33.40 20.65
C TYR A 55 -8.21 -32.80 20.57
N ARG A 56 -8.87 -33.00 19.42
CA ARG A 56 -10.26 -32.62 19.17
C ARG A 56 -11.00 -33.75 18.47
N SER A 57 -12.24 -33.99 18.88
CA SER A 57 -13.09 -35.07 18.34
C SER A 57 -14.57 -34.66 18.31
N THR A 58 -15.32 -35.20 17.37
CA THR A 58 -16.79 -35.14 17.35
C THR A 58 -17.45 -36.20 18.23
N ALA A 59 -16.68 -37.16 18.75
CA ALA A 59 -17.10 -38.15 19.72
C ALA A 59 -16.41 -37.92 21.08
N PRO A 60 -17.01 -38.35 22.20
CA PRO A 60 -16.38 -38.25 23.52
C PRO A 60 -14.99 -38.87 23.57
N ILE A 61 -14.05 -38.18 24.22
CA ILE A 61 -12.71 -38.71 24.53
C ILE A 61 -12.72 -39.11 26.01
N THR A 62 -12.80 -40.40 26.29
CA THR A 62 -13.02 -40.95 27.64
C THR A 62 -11.92 -41.93 28.08
N LYS A 63 -11.17 -42.48 27.14
CA LYS A 63 -10.08 -43.43 27.36
C LYS A 63 -8.97 -43.23 26.32
N SER A 64 -7.77 -43.74 26.60
CA SER A 64 -6.59 -43.60 25.73
C SER A 64 -6.81 -44.10 24.31
N ALA A 65 -7.61 -45.15 24.11
CA ALA A 65 -7.93 -45.67 22.78
C ALA A 65 -8.68 -44.67 21.89
N ASP A 66 -9.42 -43.72 22.49
CA ASP A 66 -10.18 -42.72 21.74
C ASP A 66 -9.25 -41.71 21.03
N LEU A 67 -8.03 -41.52 21.55
CA LEU A 67 -7.02 -40.66 20.93
C LEU A 67 -6.64 -41.11 19.52
N ALA A 68 -6.73 -42.40 19.20
CA ALA A 68 -6.45 -42.92 17.86
C ALA A 68 -7.45 -42.44 16.80
N THR A 69 -8.65 -42.03 17.23
CA THR A 69 -9.70 -41.49 16.36
C THR A 69 -9.89 -39.99 16.50
N ALA A 70 -9.37 -39.40 17.58
CA ALA A 70 -9.33 -37.96 17.75
C ALA A 70 -8.25 -37.33 16.85
N THR A 71 -8.47 -36.10 16.41
CA THR A 71 -7.48 -35.37 15.63
C THR A 71 -6.54 -34.64 16.58
N LEU A 72 -5.24 -34.90 16.50
CA LEU A 72 -4.21 -34.05 17.11
C LEU A 72 -4.19 -32.72 16.35
N ILE A 73 -4.67 -31.64 16.99
CA ILE A 73 -4.78 -30.32 16.33
C ILE A 73 -3.63 -29.37 16.67
N ALA A 74 -2.87 -29.65 17.72
CA ALA A 74 -1.66 -28.92 18.05
C ALA A 74 -0.77 -29.67 19.05
N THR A 75 0.53 -29.38 18.98
CA THR A 75 1.49 -29.57 20.06
C THR A 75 1.91 -28.20 20.56
N VAL A 76 1.72 -27.93 21.84
CA VAL A 76 1.86 -26.61 22.47
C VAL A 76 2.97 -26.68 23.50
N ALA A 77 4.04 -25.91 23.29
CA ALA A 77 5.12 -25.80 24.26
C ALA A 77 4.62 -25.28 25.61
N ALA A 78 5.23 -25.79 26.69
CA ALA A 78 4.98 -25.32 28.04
C ALA A 78 5.24 -23.80 28.18
N GLY A 79 4.53 -23.15 29.09
CA GLY A 79 4.56 -21.70 29.29
C GLY A 79 3.73 -20.93 28.27
N SER A 80 2.72 -21.54 27.67
CA SER A 80 1.85 -20.88 26.67
C SER A 80 1.05 -19.70 27.24
N TYR A 81 0.89 -19.58 28.57
CA TYR A 81 0.30 -18.40 29.21
C TYR A 81 1.03 -17.09 28.88
N LEU A 82 2.33 -17.14 28.58
CA LEU A 82 3.15 -15.95 28.41
C LEU A 82 3.09 -15.43 26.98
N ASN A 83 2.64 -14.18 26.82
CA ASN A 83 2.82 -13.44 25.58
C ASN A 83 4.29 -13.03 25.46
N LYS A 84 5.08 -13.81 24.73
CA LYS A 84 6.53 -13.60 24.57
C LYS A 84 6.86 -12.26 23.92
N ASP A 85 5.99 -11.74 23.05
CA ASP A 85 6.22 -10.41 22.48
C ASP A 85 5.97 -9.33 23.53
N ALA A 86 4.88 -9.41 24.31
CA ALA A 86 4.53 -8.42 25.32
C ALA A 86 5.34 -8.53 26.62
N LEU A 87 5.92 -9.70 26.90
CA LEU A 87 6.50 -10.11 28.19
C LEU A 87 5.49 -10.01 29.35
N GLN A 88 4.25 -10.38 29.08
CA GLN A 88 3.14 -10.36 30.04
C GLN A 88 2.27 -11.61 29.84
N PRO A 89 1.61 -12.16 30.87
CA PRO A 89 0.63 -13.21 30.68
C PRO A 89 -0.54 -12.75 29.78
N PHE A 90 -1.07 -13.65 28.97
CA PHE A 90 -2.23 -13.37 28.13
C PHE A 90 -3.49 -13.16 28.96
N VAL A 91 -4.29 -12.18 28.54
CA VAL A 91 -5.71 -12.09 28.87
C VAL A 91 -6.45 -12.80 27.75
N ILE A 92 -7.18 -13.88 28.05
CA ILE A 92 -7.91 -14.64 27.03
C ILE A 92 -9.36 -14.20 26.87
N LYS A 93 -9.92 -13.47 27.85
CA LYS A 93 -11.26 -12.87 27.78
C LYS A 93 -11.19 -11.44 28.30
N ALA A 94 -11.75 -10.50 27.55
CA ALA A 94 -11.66 -9.07 27.89
C ALA A 94 -12.20 -8.81 29.30
N ASN A 95 -11.45 -8.01 30.06
CA ASN A 95 -11.69 -7.66 31.48
C ASN A 95 -11.53 -8.80 32.50
N ASP A 96 -11.20 -10.02 32.09
CA ASP A 96 -10.79 -11.07 33.02
C ASP A 96 -9.31 -10.88 33.43
N PRO A 97 -8.87 -11.41 34.59
CA PRO A 97 -7.46 -11.40 34.96
C PRO A 97 -6.57 -12.13 33.92
N PRO A 98 -5.29 -11.75 33.79
CA PRO A 98 -4.34 -12.51 32.99
C PRO A 98 -4.18 -13.95 33.51
N LEU A 99 -3.80 -14.86 32.62
CA LEU A 99 -3.50 -16.25 32.97
C LEU A 99 -2.36 -16.34 33.99
N LYS A 100 -2.42 -17.34 34.86
CA LYS A 100 -1.37 -17.63 35.86
C LYS A 100 -0.20 -18.37 35.21
N GLN A 101 0.96 -18.34 35.87
CA GLN A 101 2.18 -18.97 35.39
C GLN A 101 2.07 -20.50 35.22
N ASN A 102 1.16 -21.15 35.94
CA ASN A 102 0.91 -22.59 35.83
C ASN A 102 -0.29 -22.91 34.94
N GLU A 103 -0.90 -21.91 34.29
CA GLU A 103 -1.97 -22.12 33.32
C GLU A 103 -1.37 -22.16 31.91
N ALA A 104 -2.11 -22.75 30.99
CA ALA A 104 -1.76 -22.83 29.59
C ALA A 104 -3.03 -22.78 28.74
N PHE A 105 -2.87 -22.44 27.46
CA PHE A 105 -4.00 -22.37 26.57
C PHE A 105 -3.65 -22.64 25.11
N PHE A 106 -4.70 -22.97 24.35
CA PHE A 106 -4.69 -23.11 22.92
C PHE A 106 -6.02 -22.59 22.34
N VAL A 107 -5.96 -21.95 21.17
CA VAL A 107 -7.14 -21.40 20.49
C VAL A 107 -7.28 -21.99 19.10
N VAL A 108 -8.46 -22.52 18.81
CA VAL A 108 -8.83 -23.05 17.50
C VAL A 108 -10.06 -22.35 16.95
N THR A 109 -10.08 -22.09 15.65
CA THR A 109 -11.24 -21.51 14.97
C THR A 109 -12.19 -22.61 14.52
N ALA A 110 -13.48 -22.46 14.82
CA ALA A 110 -14.51 -23.42 14.46
C ALA A 110 -14.75 -23.38 12.95
N ALA A 111 -14.52 -24.51 12.27
CA ALA A 111 -14.73 -24.65 10.83
C ALA A 111 -16.19 -24.96 10.44
N ALA A 112 -17.00 -25.42 11.40
CA ALA A 112 -18.38 -25.83 11.20
C ALA A 112 -19.15 -25.77 12.52
N THR A 113 -20.49 -25.80 12.44
CA THR A 113 -21.34 -26.00 13.61
C THR A 113 -21.34 -27.47 14.00
N ALA A 114 -20.83 -27.78 15.19
CA ALA A 114 -20.71 -29.15 15.66
C ALA A 114 -20.51 -29.23 17.18
N THR A 115 -20.86 -30.38 17.75
CA THR A 115 -20.48 -30.75 19.12
C THR A 115 -19.06 -31.31 19.11
N MET A 116 -18.21 -30.77 19.98
CA MET A 116 -16.79 -31.11 20.06
C MET A 116 -16.38 -31.51 21.47
N TYR A 117 -15.39 -32.39 21.53
CA TYR A 117 -14.71 -32.87 22.73
C TYR A 117 -13.21 -32.64 22.58
N TYR A 118 -12.55 -32.33 23.68
CA TYR A 118 -11.12 -32.01 23.74
C TYR A 118 -10.42 -32.86 24.77
N ALA A 119 -9.15 -33.17 24.50
CA ALA A 119 -8.23 -33.74 25.48
C ALA A 119 -6.88 -33.05 25.39
N VAL A 120 -6.19 -32.94 26.52
CA VAL A 120 -4.82 -32.43 26.59
C VAL A 120 -3.95 -33.51 27.23
N THR A 121 -2.86 -33.86 26.58
CA THR A 121 -1.89 -34.83 27.08
C THR A 121 -0.51 -34.19 27.22
N ALA A 122 0.20 -34.52 28.29
CA ALA A 122 1.54 -34.04 28.56
C ALA A 122 2.60 -34.84 27.77
N VAL A 123 3.63 -34.16 27.26
CA VAL A 123 4.77 -34.76 26.56
C VAL A 123 6.05 -34.38 27.30
N ALA A 124 6.75 -35.38 27.83
CA ALA A 124 8.05 -35.18 28.49
C ALA A 124 9.13 -36.05 27.85
N LYS A 125 10.28 -35.45 27.55
CA LYS A 125 11.39 -36.08 26.82
C LYS A 125 10.91 -36.84 25.57
N THR A 126 10.05 -36.20 24.78
CA THR A 126 9.40 -36.75 23.55
C THR A 126 8.45 -37.92 23.78
N VAL A 127 8.16 -38.28 25.03
CA VAL A 127 7.21 -39.36 25.38
C VAL A 127 5.91 -38.75 25.87
N GLU A 128 4.81 -39.03 25.16
CA GLU A 128 3.47 -38.60 25.52
C GLU A 128 2.86 -39.49 26.61
N ASN A 129 2.30 -38.88 27.67
CA ASN A 129 1.37 -39.54 28.57
C ASN A 129 -0.03 -39.54 27.95
N THR A 130 -0.41 -40.66 27.34
CA THR A 130 -1.70 -40.85 26.67
C THR A 130 -2.85 -41.22 27.61
N THR A 131 -2.64 -41.21 28.94
CA THR A 131 -3.70 -41.52 29.92
C THR A 131 -4.79 -40.47 29.87
N ILE A 132 -6.05 -40.92 29.77
CA ILE A 132 -7.24 -40.07 29.73
C ILE A 132 -8.06 -40.24 31.00
N GLY A 133 -8.47 -39.11 31.60
CA GLY A 133 -9.36 -39.03 32.74
C GLY A 133 -10.14 -37.71 32.78
N GLY A 134 -10.94 -37.53 33.83
CA GLY A 134 -11.80 -36.34 33.97
C GLY A 134 -11.04 -35.02 34.15
N GLY A 135 -9.76 -35.06 34.53
CA GLY A 135 -8.93 -33.87 34.72
C GLY A 135 -8.35 -33.30 33.43
N ASN A 136 -8.21 -34.11 32.37
CA ASN A 136 -7.50 -33.73 31.15
C ASN A 136 -8.36 -33.78 29.88
N THR A 137 -9.69 -33.75 30.05
CA THR A 137 -10.68 -33.74 28.98
C THR A 137 -11.70 -32.62 29.20
N ALA A 138 -12.32 -32.15 28.13
CA ALA A 138 -13.43 -31.19 28.19
C ALA A 138 -14.46 -31.47 27.08
N GLY A 139 -15.73 -31.18 27.35
CA GLY A 139 -16.85 -31.35 26.44
C GLY A 139 -18.02 -32.10 27.09
N PRO A 140 -19.17 -32.21 26.40
CA PRO A 140 -19.44 -31.68 25.06
C PRO A 140 -19.46 -30.15 25.02
N LEU A 141 -18.94 -29.57 23.94
CA LEU A 141 -18.97 -28.14 23.66
C LEU A 141 -19.60 -27.89 22.28
N GLN A 142 -20.58 -27.01 22.19
CA GLN A 142 -21.12 -26.60 20.89
C GLN A 142 -20.27 -25.50 20.27
N GLU A 143 -19.76 -25.74 19.08
CA GLU A 143 -19.10 -24.76 18.23
C GLU A 143 -20.02 -24.29 17.10
N SER A 144 -19.76 -23.09 16.59
CA SER A 144 -20.42 -22.56 15.39
C SER A 144 -19.47 -21.63 14.62
N ILE A 145 -19.77 -21.39 13.34
CA ILE A 145 -19.03 -20.38 12.58
C ILE A 145 -19.45 -18.98 13.06
N ALA A 146 -18.48 -18.14 13.42
CA ALA A 146 -18.68 -16.72 13.68
C ALA A 146 -17.37 -15.96 13.45
N MET A 147 -17.44 -14.64 13.34
CA MET A 147 -16.27 -13.77 13.13
C MET A 147 -15.40 -13.74 14.40
N PRO A 148 -14.13 -14.20 14.35
CA PRO A 148 -13.18 -14.01 15.44
C PRO A 148 -13.06 -12.55 15.84
N GLN A 149 -12.88 -12.31 17.13
CA GLN A 149 -12.67 -10.97 17.68
C GLN A 149 -11.36 -10.94 18.48
N PRO A 150 -10.67 -9.79 18.48
CA PRO A 150 -9.46 -9.63 19.24
C PRO A 150 -9.78 -9.53 20.74
N VAL A 151 -8.81 -9.88 21.59
CA VAL A 151 -8.94 -9.75 23.05
C VAL A 151 -8.08 -8.59 23.54
N LEU A 152 -8.71 -7.64 24.22
CA LEU A 152 -8.02 -6.52 24.86
C LEU A 152 -7.11 -7.04 25.97
N GLN A 153 -5.81 -6.80 25.83
CA GLN A 153 -4.78 -7.16 26.80
C GLN A 153 -4.56 -6.06 27.84
N GLY A 154 -4.84 -4.81 27.49
CA GLY A 154 -4.67 -3.67 28.38
C GLY A 154 -4.90 -2.34 27.67
N THR A 155 -5.02 -1.26 28.44
CA THR A 155 -5.11 0.09 27.92
C THR A 155 -4.17 1.01 28.70
N THR A 156 -3.31 1.73 27.99
CA THR A 156 -2.38 2.70 28.59
C THR A 156 -2.96 4.10 28.44
N GLY A 157 -3.10 4.82 29.56
CA GLY A 157 -3.56 6.21 29.59
C GLY A 157 -4.96 6.46 29.01
N GLY A 158 -5.79 5.41 28.87
CA GLY A 158 -7.11 5.49 28.25
C GLY A 158 -7.12 5.76 26.73
N LYS A 159 -5.94 5.76 26.09
CA LYS A 159 -5.77 6.12 24.66
C LYS A 159 -5.16 5.01 23.81
N ASP A 160 -4.33 4.18 24.43
CA ASP A 160 -3.50 3.19 23.74
C ASP A 160 -3.98 1.79 24.10
N HIS A 161 -4.73 1.16 23.19
CA HIS A 161 -5.38 -0.12 23.41
C HIS A 161 -4.55 -1.25 22.79
N HIS A 162 -4.16 -2.22 23.61
CA HIS A 162 -3.34 -3.35 23.20
C HIS A 162 -4.20 -4.58 23.02
N TYR A 163 -4.12 -5.23 21.86
CA TYR A 163 -4.95 -6.38 21.50
C TYR A 163 -4.08 -7.57 21.14
N ALA A 164 -4.57 -8.76 21.52
CA ALA A 164 -4.13 -10.04 20.98
C ALA A 164 -5.20 -10.57 20.03
N HIS A 165 -4.81 -10.89 18.80
CA HIS A 165 -5.68 -11.50 17.80
C HIS A 165 -5.26 -12.94 17.56
N PHE A 166 -6.15 -13.88 17.91
CA PHE A 166 -5.95 -15.31 17.70
C PHE A 166 -6.35 -15.65 16.26
N LEU A 167 -5.36 -16.03 15.45
CA LEU A 167 -5.49 -16.07 14.00
C LEU A 167 -6.31 -17.28 13.54
N PRO A 168 -7.29 -17.10 12.66
CA PRO A 168 -7.95 -18.21 11.99
C PRO A 168 -6.96 -18.94 11.08
N ALA A 169 -6.79 -20.24 11.28
CA ALA A 169 -5.97 -21.11 10.42
C ALA A 169 -6.76 -21.76 9.28
N VAL A 170 -8.08 -21.56 9.27
CA VAL A 170 -9.01 -22.11 8.29
C VAL A 170 -9.88 -21.00 7.73
N THR A 171 -10.23 -21.11 6.45
CA THR A 171 -11.20 -20.22 5.83
C THR A 171 -12.61 -20.69 6.18
N THR A 172 -13.45 -19.75 6.59
CA THR A 172 -14.87 -19.94 6.89
C THR A 172 -15.70 -18.92 6.12
N SER A 173 -17.03 -19.03 6.17
CA SER A 173 -17.91 -17.99 5.66
C SER A 173 -17.79 -16.65 6.40
N ALA A 174 -17.26 -16.64 7.62
CA ALA A 174 -17.09 -15.43 8.41
C ALA A 174 -15.73 -14.75 8.20
N THR A 175 -14.65 -15.51 8.01
CA THR A 175 -13.30 -14.96 7.83
C THR A 175 -12.43 -15.89 7.00
N PRO A 176 -11.54 -15.36 6.14
CA PRO A 176 -10.49 -16.17 5.52
C PRO A 176 -9.44 -16.59 6.56
N ALA A 177 -8.68 -17.64 6.24
CA ALA A 177 -7.48 -18.01 6.99
C ALA A 177 -6.44 -16.87 6.96
N GLN A 178 -5.85 -16.58 8.12
CA GLN A 178 -4.82 -15.56 8.37
C GLN A 178 -3.52 -16.17 8.95
N ALA A 179 -3.46 -17.50 9.05
CA ALA A 179 -2.27 -18.27 9.40
C ALA A 179 -2.35 -19.64 8.72
N ASN A 180 -1.20 -20.30 8.57
CA ASN A 180 -1.12 -21.67 8.06
C ASN A 180 -1.33 -22.75 9.13
N VAL A 181 -1.28 -22.38 10.42
CA VAL A 181 -1.44 -23.30 11.56
C VAL A 181 -2.27 -22.67 12.67
N ALA A 182 -3.03 -23.49 13.39
CA ALA A 182 -3.87 -23.06 14.51
C ALA A 182 -3.03 -22.60 15.73
N GLY A 183 -3.66 -21.89 16.66
CA GLY A 183 -3.01 -21.39 17.88
C GLY A 183 -2.06 -20.21 17.67
N ARG A 184 -1.90 -19.70 16.44
CA ARG A 184 -1.11 -18.50 16.20
C ARG A 184 -1.82 -17.27 16.75
N VAL A 185 -1.06 -16.39 17.39
CA VAL A 185 -1.53 -15.14 17.96
C VAL A 185 -0.65 -14.01 17.42
N ILE A 186 -1.25 -12.84 17.23
CA ILE A 186 -0.49 -11.65 16.94
C ILE A 186 -0.98 -10.47 17.77
N ASN A 187 -0.04 -9.60 18.11
CA ASN A 187 -0.31 -8.39 18.84
C ASN A 187 -0.49 -7.22 17.89
N TYR A 188 -1.41 -6.32 18.23
CA TYR A 188 -1.51 -5.02 17.59
C TYR A 188 -2.03 -3.97 18.57
N ARG A 189 -1.84 -2.71 18.23
CA ARG A 189 -2.30 -1.57 19.01
C ARG A 189 -3.21 -0.68 18.20
N VAL A 190 -4.18 -0.10 18.89
CA VAL A 190 -5.04 0.97 18.40
C VAL A 190 -4.88 2.14 19.35
N TYR A 191 -4.31 3.24 18.85
CA TYR A 191 -4.14 4.46 19.63
C TYR A 191 -5.07 5.55 19.09
N TYR A 192 -5.84 6.18 19.98
CA TYR A 192 -6.61 7.38 19.66
C TYR A 192 -6.87 8.21 20.91
N ASP A 193 -7.04 9.52 20.74
CA ASP A 193 -7.44 10.40 21.85
C ASP A 193 -8.97 10.47 21.95
N PRO A 194 -9.61 9.91 22.98
CA PRO A 194 -11.06 9.94 23.13
C PRO A 194 -11.60 11.36 23.35
N ALA A 195 -10.77 12.33 23.76
CA ALA A 195 -11.17 13.72 23.91
C ALA A 195 -11.33 14.44 22.56
N SER A 196 -10.70 13.93 21.49
CA SER A 196 -10.80 14.54 20.16
C SER A 196 -12.22 14.38 19.60
N GLN A 197 -12.77 15.46 19.03
CA GLN A 197 -14.13 15.51 18.52
C GLN A 197 -14.21 15.18 17.02
N GLY A 198 -15.36 14.66 16.60
CA GLY A 198 -15.68 14.41 15.19
C GLY A 198 -15.02 13.17 14.59
N PRO A 199 -15.31 12.87 13.31
CA PRO A 199 -14.74 11.73 12.59
C PRO A 199 -13.21 11.86 12.44
N ARG A 200 -12.51 10.75 12.67
CA ARG A 200 -11.05 10.68 12.72
C ARG A 200 -10.48 9.97 11.48
N PRO A 201 -9.33 10.42 10.94
CA PRO A 201 -8.62 9.60 9.98
C PRO A 201 -8.03 8.35 10.65
N LEU A 202 -7.89 7.26 9.89
CA LEU A 202 -7.11 6.09 10.31
C LEU A 202 -5.74 6.16 9.67
N PHE A 203 -4.69 6.00 10.49
CA PHE A 203 -3.31 5.96 10.06
C PHE A 203 -2.70 4.59 10.41
N LEU A 204 -2.57 3.73 9.41
CA LEU A 204 -1.91 2.44 9.51
C LEU A 204 -0.40 2.63 9.42
N TYR A 205 0.32 2.27 10.48
CA TYR A 205 1.77 2.23 10.47
C TYR A 205 2.29 0.80 10.33
N LEU A 206 3.06 0.55 9.28
CA LEU A 206 3.75 -0.70 9.02
C LEU A 206 5.24 -0.55 9.37
N HIS A 207 5.70 -1.31 10.35
CA HIS A 207 7.06 -1.22 10.87
C HIS A 207 8.12 -1.86 9.95
N SER A 208 9.37 -1.40 10.07
CA SER A 208 10.54 -1.97 9.38
C SER A 208 10.86 -3.39 9.85
N ARG A 209 11.71 -4.09 9.07
CA ARG A 209 12.33 -5.36 9.48
C ARG A 209 13.01 -5.21 10.85
N GLY A 210 12.83 -6.19 11.73
CA GLY A 210 13.43 -6.22 13.07
C GLY A 210 12.70 -5.36 14.12
N SER A 211 11.64 -4.66 13.73
CA SER A 211 10.78 -3.92 14.65
C SER A 211 9.52 -4.72 15.02
N ASN A 212 8.61 -4.12 15.80
CA ASN A 212 7.39 -4.78 16.26
C ASN A 212 6.28 -3.76 16.58
N TYR A 213 5.11 -4.26 16.99
CA TYR A 213 3.94 -3.44 17.31
C TYR A 213 4.12 -2.47 18.50
N LYS A 214 5.18 -2.60 19.31
CA LYS A 214 5.45 -1.73 20.46
C LYS A 214 6.06 -0.39 20.08
N VAL A 215 6.41 -0.17 18.81
CA VAL A 215 6.76 1.16 18.32
C VAL A 215 5.66 2.15 18.70
N GLY A 216 6.05 3.31 19.21
CA GLY A 216 5.10 4.37 19.58
C GLY A 216 4.28 4.84 18.38
N PRO A 217 3.16 5.55 18.62
CA PRO A 217 2.41 6.14 17.53
C PRO A 217 3.31 7.08 16.73
N PHE A 218 3.25 6.97 15.40
CA PHE A 218 3.98 7.83 14.46
C PHE A 218 3.30 9.23 14.37
N SER A 219 3.03 9.86 15.51
CA SER A 219 2.19 11.06 15.62
C SER A 219 2.77 12.27 14.88
N GLY A 220 4.09 12.33 14.69
CA GLY A 220 4.72 13.35 13.84
C GLY A 220 4.33 13.21 12.36
N TYR A 221 4.00 12.02 11.88
CA TYR A 221 3.71 11.73 10.46
C TYR A 221 2.21 11.70 10.15
N ALA A 222 1.37 11.49 11.16
CA ALA A 222 -0.07 11.37 11.00
C ALA A 222 -0.79 12.71 11.23
N PRO A 223 -2.05 12.85 10.78
CA PRO A 223 -2.92 13.91 11.23
C PRO A 223 -3.04 13.95 12.77
N PRO A 224 -3.10 15.13 13.41
CA PRO A 224 -3.09 15.23 14.89
C PRO A 224 -4.21 14.46 15.60
N ASN A 225 -5.35 14.25 14.97
CA ASN A 225 -6.50 13.53 15.53
C ASN A 225 -6.65 12.09 14.98
N ALA A 226 -5.61 11.52 14.38
CA ALA A 226 -5.68 10.21 13.76
C ALA A 226 -5.82 9.07 14.78
N VAL A 227 -6.57 8.04 14.39
CA VAL A 227 -6.52 6.71 14.99
C VAL A 227 -5.33 5.97 14.39
N HIS A 228 -4.34 5.65 15.21
CA HIS A 228 -3.17 4.90 14.78
C HIS A 228 -3.43 3.41 14.94
N VAL A 229 -3.15 2.63 13.89
CA VAL A 229 -3.15 1.17 13.93
C VAL A 229 -1.72 0.69 13.72
N ILE A 230 -1.21 -0.09 14.67
CA ILE A 230 0.18 -0.57 14.66
C ILE A 230 0.15 -2.09 14.87
N LEU A 231 0.44 -2.84 13.82
CA LEU A 231 0.41 -4.29 13.85
C LEU A 231 1.81 -4.86 14.06
N HIS A 232 1.86 -6.12 14.50
CA HIS A 232 3.07 -6.92 14.39
C HIS A 232 3.07 -7.68 13.05
N ASP A 233 4.25 -7.91 12.47
CA ASP A 233 4.45 -8.76 11.26
C ASP A 233 5.11 -10.12 11.57
N HIS A 234 5.18 -10.49 12.85
CA HIS A 234 5.99 -11.63 13.30
C HIS A 234 5.54 -12.98 12.73
N ASN A 235 6.50 -13.74 12.19
CA ASN A 235 6.25 -14.97 11.42
C ASN A 235 7.31 -16.05 11.67
N LEU A 236 7.36 -16.60 12.88
CA LEU A 236 8.34 -17.62 13.28
C LEU A 236 8.57 -18.72 12.21
N PRO A 237 9.84 -19.03 11.86
CA PRO A 237 11.07 -18.56 12.53
C PRO A 237 11.58 -17.16 12.14
N LEU A 238 11.24 -16.62 10.95
CA LEU A 238 11.64 -15.24 10.59
C LEU A 238 10.75 -14.18 11.27
N PRO A 239 11.26 -13.02 11.65
CA PRO A 239 10.47 -12.03 12.37
C PRO A 239 9.54 -11.18 11.47
N HIS A 240 9.29 -11.56 10.21
CA HIS A 240 8.51 -10.77 9.24
C HIS A 240 7.93 -11.62 8.10
N SER A 241 7.00 -11.04 7.33
CA SER A 241 6.44 -11.62 6.09
C SER A 241 6.41 -10.64 4.92
N VAL A 242 7.21 -9.58 5.04
CA VAL A 242 7.20 -8.45 4.09
C VAL A 242 5.78 -7.89 3.93
N TRP A 243 4.98 -7.94 5.01
CA TRP A 243 3.58 -7.53 5.07
C TRP A 243 2.62 -8.19 4.07
N PHE A 244 3.02 -9.28 3.40
CA PHE A 244 2.16 -10.05 2.50
C PHE A 244 1.70 -11.36 3.15
N GLY A 245 2.65 -12.23 3.49
CA GLY A 245 2.37 -13.55 4.03
C GLY A 245 3.49 -14.53 3.71
N LYS A 246 3.16 -15.80 3.46
CA LYS A 246 4.17 -16.86 3.32
C LYS A 246 3.61 -18.11 2.65
N HIS A 247 4.52 -18.97 2.22
CA HIS A 247 4.19 -20.30 1.72
C HIS A 247 3.45 -21.14 2.78
N GLU A 248 2.53 -22.00 2.34
CA GLU A 248 1.78 -22.90 3.23
C GLU A 248 2.67 -23.83 4.06
N ASP A 249 3.71 -24.39 3.42
CA ASP A 249 4.74 -25.24 4.05
C ASP A 249 5.95 -24.46 4.59
N TYR A 250 5.77 -23.18 4.94
CA TYR A 250 6.87 -22.36 5.44
C TYR A 250 7.58 -22.99 6.66
N GLY A 251 8.91 -23.03 6.60
CA GLY A 251 9.79 -23.76 7.53
C GLY A 251 10.43 -25.02 6.92
N ASN A 252 9.85 -25.57 5.84
CA ASN A 252 10.30 -26.82 5.21
C ASN A 252 10.96 -26.63 3.82
N GLY A 253 11.28 -25.39 3.43
CA GLY A 253 11.86 -25.09 2.12
C GLY A 253 10.80 -25.10 1.00
N PRO A 254 10.17 -23.96 0.69
CA PRO A 254 9.07 -23.90 -0.28
C PRO A 254 9.53 -24.21 -1.70
N ALA A 255 9.20 -25.40 -2.22
CA ALA A 255 9.58 -25.84 -3.56
C ALA A 255 8.42 -25.86 -4.58
N LYS A 256 7.20 -26.07 -4.10
CA LYS A 256 5.94 -26.16 -4.85
C LYS A 256 4.81 -25.78 -3.91
N GLY A 257 3.69 -25.33 -4.45
CA GLY A 257 2.51 -24.96 -3.66
C GLY A 257 2.14 -23.50 -3.84
N THR A 258 1.46 -22.95 -2.83
CA THR A 258 0.91 -21.59 -2.87
C THR A 258 1.52 -20.70 -1.79
N VAL A 259 1.87 -19.46 -2.16
CA VAL A 259 2.19 -18.40 -1.21
C VAL A 259 0.91 -17.67 -0.82
N HIS A 260 0.54 -17.73 0.45
CA HIS A 260 -0.71 -17.14 0.94
C HIS A 260 -0.50 -15.75 1.52
N ASP A 261 -1.42 -14.84 1.21
CA ASP A 261 -1.54 -13.45 1.66
C ASP A 261 -2.02 -13.33 3.12
N TYR A 262 -1.59 -14.24 3.99
CA TYR A 262 -2.04 -14.34 5.39
C TYR A 262 -1.93 -13.02 6.16
N THR A 263 -0.83 -12.29 5.97
CA THR A 263 -0.60 -11.03 6.67
C THR A 263 -1.44 -9.91 6.10
N GLU A 264 -1.58 -9.83 4.79
CA GLU A 264 -2.43 -8.82 4.14
C GLU A 264 -3.90 -8.97 4.56
N ARG A 265 -4.43 -10.19 4.58
CA ARG A 265 -5.79 -10.49 5.10
C ARG A 265 -5.98 -10.01 6.52
N ARG A 266 -4.98 -10.19 7.36
CA ARG A 266 -4.97 -9.73 8.74
C ARG A 266 -4.97 -8.20 8.83
N ILE A 267 -4.16 -7.51 8.02
CA ILE A 267 -4.15 -6.04 7.99
C ILE A 267 -5.55 -5.53 7.65
N LEU A 268 -6.15 -6.04 6.57
CA LEU A 268 -7.48 -5.64 6.13
C LEU A 268 -8.55 -5.94 7.20
N TRP A 269 -8.48 -7.13 7.82
CA TRP A 269 -9.36 -7.49 8.92
C TRP A 269 -9.22 -6.52 10.11
N THR A 270 -8.00 -6.12 10.47
CA THR A 270 -7.78 -5.16 11.57
C THR A 270 -8.35 -3.79 11.23
N ILE A 271 -8.17 -3.31 10.00
CA ILE A 271 -8.80 -2.06 9.52
C ILE A 271 -10.32 -2.15 9.64
N ASP A 272 -10.93 -3.24 9.19
CA ASP A 272 -12.38 -3.45 9.28
C ASP A 272 -12.89 -3.46 10.73
N ARG A 273 -12.10 -3.98 11.68
CA ARG A 273 -12.43 -3.93 13.11
C ARG A 273 -12.38 -2.52 13.67
N VAL A 274 -11.35 -1.74 13.31
CA VAL A 274 -11.20 -0.37 13.80
C VAL A 274 -12.25 0.55 13.18
N LEU A 275 -12.58 0.36 11.90
CA LEU A 275 -13.69 1.08 11.24
C LEU A 275 -15.05 0.79 11.87
N ALA A 276 -15.26 -0.44 12.35
CA ALA A 276 -16.49 -0.84 13.04
C ALA A 276 -16.57 -0.36 14.50
N ASP A 277 -15.46 0.10 15.10
CA ASP A 277 -15.43 0.61 16.47
C ASP A 277 -15.97 2.05 16.53
N THR A 278 -17.19 2.20 17.06
CA THR A 278 -17.84 3.50 17.22
C THR A 278 -17.10 4.45 18.17
N LYS A 279 -16.25 3.94 19.06
CA LYS A 279 -15.40 4.78 19.93
C LYS A 279 -14.23 5.39 19.15
N ALA A 280 -13.68 4.64 18.21
CA ALA A 280 -12.64 5.12 17.31
C ALA A 280 -13.18 6.18 16.34
N ASN A 281 -14.46 6.11 15.98
CA ASN A 281 -15.18 7.11 15.16
C ASN A 281 -14.41 7.47 13.89
N VAL A 282 -13.98 6.45 13.13
CA VAL A 282 -13.13 6.64 11.95
C VAL A 282 -13.96 7.06 10.73
N ASP A 283 -13.47 8.03 9.98
CA ASP A 283 -13.95 8.35 8.64
C ASP A 283 -13.35 7.37 7.62
N ALA A 284 -14.18 6.48 7.08
CA ALA A 284 -13.76 5.48 6.12
C ALA A 284 -13.16 6.05 4.82
N ASN A 285 -13.40 7.33 4.51
CA ASN A 285 -12.79 8.00 3.36
C ASN A 285 -11.39 8.56 3.65
N ARG A 286 -10.89 8.38 4.89
CA ARG A 286 -9.61 8.90 5.37
C ARG A 286 -8.78 7.80 6.02
N VAL A 287 -8.51 6.76 5.25
CA VAL A 287 -7.66 5.63 5.65
C VAL A 287 -6.31 5.75 4.93
N TYR A 288 -5.23 5.83 5.69
CA TYR A 288 -3.87 6.04 5.18
C TYR A 288 -2.96 4.90 5.62
N ALA A 289 -1.96 4.57 4.80
CA ALA A 289 -0.89 3.64 5.17
C ALA A 289 0.48 4.28 5.01
N PHE A 290 1.34 4.09 6.00
CA PHE A 290 2.72 4.56 5.96
C PHE A 290 3.65 3.48 6.51
N GLY A 291 4.87 3.40 5.98
CA GLY A 291 5.89 2.54 6.56
C GLY A 291 7.30 2.90 6.14
N VAL A 292 8.26 2.16 6.68
CA VAL A 292 9.68 2.30 6.39
C VAL A 292 10.26 0.93 6.01
N SER A 293 11.15 0.87 5.02
CA SER A 293 11.77 -0.38 4.54
C SER A 293 10.69 -1.40 4.15
N PHE A 294 10.68 -2.61 4.72
CA PHE A 294 9.58 -3.58 4.53
C PHE A 294 8.19 -3.01 4.81
N GLY A 295 8.05 -2.13 5.80
CA GLY A 295 6.79 -1.43 6.06
C GLY A 295 6.35 -0.56 4.88
N ALA A 296 7.29 0.15 4.25
CA ALA A 296 7.02 0.94 3.06
C ALA A 296 6.62 0.03 1.88
N MET A 297 7.30 -1.12 1.72
CA MET A 297 6.93 -2.11 0.70
C MET A 297 5.48 -2.56 0.88
N GLY A 298 5.08 -2.90 2.12
CA GLY A 298 3.71 -3.26 2.47
C GLY A 298 2.70 -2.15 2.17
N ALA A 299 3.01 -0.89 2.54
CA ALA A 299 2.12 0.24 2.32
C ALA A 299 1.86 0.49 0.82
N PHE A 300 2.92 0.41 -0.01
CA PHE A 300 2.80 0.52 -1.47
C PHE A 300 2.02 -0.66 -2.06
N ALA A 301 2.28 -1.88 -1.57
CA ALA A 301 1.55 -3.07 -2.00
C ALA A 301 0.03 -2.92 -1.76
N LEU A 302 -0.34 -2.43 -0.58
CA LEU A 302 -1.73 -2.13 -0.23
C LEU A 302 -2.32 -1.02 -1.11
N GLY A 303 -1.58 0.05 -1.37
CA GLY A 303 -2.03 1.15 -2.24
C GLY A 303 -2.22 0.72 -3.71
N LEU A 304 -1.48 -0.28 -4.17
CA LEU A 304 -1.67 -0.90 -5.48
C LEU A 304 -2.90 -1.81 -5.48
N ARG A 305 -3.03 -2.72 -4.51
CA ARG A 305 -4.06 -3.77 -4.52
C ARG A 305 -5.43 -3.33 -4.02
N HIS A 306 -5.48 -2.36 -3.11
CA HIS A 306 -6.68 -1.93 -2.37
C HIS A 306 -6.87 -0.41 -2.49
N ALA A 307 -6.75 0.13 -3.70
CA ALA A 307 -6.84 1.57 -3.97
C ALA A 307 -8.21 2.20 -3.62
N ASP A 308 -9.23 1.36 -3.47
CA ASP A 308 -10.58 1.64 -2.98
C ASP A 308 -10.65 1.77 -1.45
N ARG A 309 -9.65 1.25 -0.73
CA ARG A 309 -9.58 1.25 0.73
C ARG A 309 -8.67 2.33 1.30
N PHE A 310 -7.67 2.77 0.54
CA PHE A 310 -6.65 3.72 1.01
C PHE A 310 -6.72 5.06 0.29
N ALA A 311 -6.99 6.12 1.05
CA ALA A 311 -7.03 7.50 0.57
C ALA A 311 -5.66 7.97 0.07
N ALA A 312 -4.58 7.59 0.76
CA ALA A 312 -3.19 7.78 0.33
C ALA A 312 -2.28 6.76 1.02
N VAL A 313 -1.13 6.47 0.40
CA VAL A 313 -0.08 5.66 1.00
C VAL A 313 1.28 6.35 0.85
N GLY A 314 2.24 6.00 1.69
CA GLY A 314 3.59 6.50 1.53
C GLY A 314 4.61 5.67 2.29
N GLY A 315 5.88 6.01 2.09
CA GLY A 315 6.92 5.34 2.83
C GLY A 315 8.32 5.76 2.47
N ILE A 316 9.23 5.31 3.32
CA ILE A 316 10.65 5.64 3.25
C ILE A 316 11.43 4.36 2.91
N VAL A 317 12.35 4.47 1.96
CA VAL A 317 13.26 3.40 1.49
C VAL A 317 12.60 2.03 1.22
N PRO A 318 11.44 1.93 0.51
CA PRO A 318 10.92 0.65 0.02
C PRO A 318 11.81 0.04 -1.08
N ALA A 319 11.64 -1.25 -1.34
CA ALA A 319 11.90 -1.85 -2.66
C ALA A 319 10.60 -1.92 -3.47
N PHE A 320 10.66 -1.71 -4.78
CA PHE A 320 9.54 -1.90 -5.72
C PHE A 320 9.69 -3.14 -6.61
N GLY A 321 10.65 -4.01 -6.27
CA GLY A 321 10.89 -5.31 -6.85
C GLY A 321 11.73 -6.17 -5.90
N LEU A 322 11.70 -7.50 -6.05
CA LEU A 322 12.49 -8.43 -5.21
C LEU A 322 13.56 -9.19 -6.01
N THR A 323 13.68 -8.93 -7.31
CA THR A 323 14.51 -9.72 -8.24
C THR A 323 15.71 -8.96 -8.78
N HIS A 324 15.86 -7.68 -8.44
CA HIS A 324 16.98 -6.85 -8.88
C HIS A 324 18.27 -7.18 -8.12
N GLY A 325 19.43 -6.96 -8.75
CA GLY A 325 20.73 -7.45 -8.29
C GLY A 325 21.26 -6.81 -7.01
N ASP A 326 20.78 -5.62 -6.65
CA ASP A 326 21.15 -4.88 -5.43
C ASP A 326 20.11 -4.99 -4.30
N PHE A 327 19.17 -5.95 -4.39
CA PHE A 327 18.29 -6.29 -3.27
C PHE A 327 18.99 -7.23 -2.27
N ALA A 328 19.46 -6.70 -1.15
CA ALA A 328 20.26 -7.47 -0.19
C ALA A 328 19.45 -8.50 0.62
N LEU A 329 18.12 -8.38 0.65
CA LEU A 329 17.24 -9.22 1.50
C LEU A 329 16.62 -10.40 0.75
N ARG A 330 17.21 -10.77 -0.40
CA ARG A 330 16.68 -11.81 -1.28
C ARG A 330 16.55 -13.19 -0.63
N SER A 331 17.52 -13.59 0.17
CA SER A 331 17.50 -14.88 0.87
C SER A 331 16.33 -14.99 1.85
N GLU A 332 15.92 -13.89 2.47
CA GLU A 332 14.78 -13.84 3.39
C GLU A 332 13.46 -13.94 2.65
N THR A 333 13.31 -13.27 1.50
CA THR A 333 12.11 -13.40 0.66
C THR A 333 12.02 -14.78 0.03
N ASP A 334 13.15 -15.37 -0.38
CA ASP A 334 13.20 -16.75 -0.90
C ASP A 334 12.74 -17.75 0.17
N SER A 335 13.10 -17.53 1.44
CA SER A 335 12.67 -18.38 2.55
C SER A 335 11.16 -18.31 2.81
N LEU A 336 10.53 -17.16 2.53
CA LEU A 336 9.08 -16.96 2.67
C LEU A 336 8.29 -17.50 1.48
N PHE A 337 8.80 -17.29 0.26
CA PHE A 337 8.02 -17.40 -0.98
C PHE A 337 8.49 -18.51 -1.93
N GLY A 338 9.66 -19.10 -1.70
CA GLY A 338 10.41 -19.83 -2.73
C GLY A 338 11.26 -18.87 -3.57
N THR A 339 12.14 -19.44 -4.39
CA THR A 339 13.06 -18.67 -5.25
C THR A 339 12.34 -17.93 -6.37
N ALA A 340 12.89 -16.82 -6.87
CA ALA A 340 12.32 -16.15 -8.05
C ALA A 340 12.35 -16.99 -9.33
N GLN A 341 13.20 -18.00 -9.41
CA GLN A 341 13.20 -18.97 -10.50
C GLN A 341 11.95 -19.84 -10.45
N GLN A 342 11.51 -20.23 -9.25
CA GLN A 342 10.26 -20.97 -9.05
C GLN A 342 9.04 -20.08 -9.29
N ASN A 343 9.09 -18.83 -8.80
CA ASN A 343 8.03 -17.84 -8.92
C ASN A 343 6.63 -18.44 -8.67
N LEU A 344 6.47 -19.02 -7.47
CA LEU A 344 5.28 -19.78 -7.09
C LEU A 344 4.02 -18.91 -7.19
N ARG A 345 2.86 -19.57 -7.40
CA ARG A 345 1.57 -18.86 -7.39
C ARG A 345 1.26 -18.35 -6.00
N SER A 346 0.61 -17.20 -5.95
CA SER A 346 0.02 -16.67 -4.72
C SER A 346 -1.45 -17.04 -4.61
N SER A 347 -1.99 -16.91 -3.41
CA SER A 347 -3.43 -16.99 -3.13
C SER A 347 -4.25 -15.89 -3.82
N LEU A 348 -3.61 -14.83 -4.35
CA LEU A 348 -4.24 -13.79 -5.17
C LEU A 348 -4.28 -14.17 -6.67
N GLY A 349 -3.77 -15.35 -7.04
CA GLY A 349 -3.81 -15.90 -8.40
C GLY A 349 -2.55 -15.59 -9.24
N ASP A 350 -1.95 -14.42 -9.06
CA ASP A 350 -0.68 -14.03 -9.69
C ASP A 350 0.52 -14.77 -9.09
N LYS A 351 1.63 -14.83 -9.82
CA LYS A 351 2.90 -15.34 -9.27
C LYS A 351 3.52 -14.34 -8.30
N ILE A 352 4.17 -14.84 -7.25
CA ILE A 352 4.57 -14.03 -6.10
C ILE A 352 5.61 -12.94 -6.44
N TYR A 353 6.62 -13.22 -7.28
CA TYR A 353 7.58 -12.18 -7.67
C TYR A 353 6.98 -11.20 -8.68
N ASP A 354 6.02 -11.64 -9.51
CA ASP A 354 5.28 -10.76 -10.42
C ASP A 354 4.34 -9.81 -9.64
N LEU A 355 3.85 -10.22 -8.46
CA LEU A 355 3.08 -9.36 -7.56
C LEU A 355 3.92 -8.24 -6.94
N PHE A 356 5.21 -8.50 -6.71
CA PHE A 356 6.14 -7.51 -6.15
C PHE A 356 6.90 -6.71 -7.22
N ASP A 357 6.78 -7.05 -8.50
CA ASP A 357 7.21 -6.20 -9.61
C ASP A 357 6.24 -5.02 -9.77
N TYR A 358 6.41 -3.99 -8.94
CA TYR A 358 5.49 -2.87 -8.92
C TYR A 358 5.47 -2.05 -10.21
N PRO A 359 6.59 -1.85 -10.96
CA PRO A 359 6.54 -1.24 -12.29
C PRO A 359 5.50 -1.94 -13.21
N SER A 360 5.53 -3.27 -13.28
CA SER A 360 4.55 -4.06 -14.04
C SER A 360 3.14 -3.92 -13.49
N GLN A 361 2.99 -3.97 -12.16
CA GLN A 361 1.69 -3.85 -11.48
C GLN A 361 1.04 -2.47 -11.67
N VAL A 362 1.82 -1.39 -11.74
CA VAL A 362 1.35 -0.03 -12.08
C VAL A 362 0.77 -0.01 -13.50
N GLY A 363 1.46 -0.64 -14.46
CA GLY A 363 0.98 -0.76 -15.84
C GLY A 363 -0.37 -1.48 -15.93
N LYS A 364 -0.53 -2.61 -15.23
CA LYS A 364 -1.80 -3.36 -15.15
C LYS A 364 -2.95 -2.53 -14.57
N ARG A 365 -2.64 -1.49 -13.78
CA ARG A 365 -3.61 -0.60 -13.13
C ARG A 365 -3.85 0.71 -13.86
N ALA A 366 -3.30 0.89 -15.07
CA ALA A 366 -3.43 2.14 -15.82
C ALA A 366 -4.89 2.64 -15.95
N ALA A 367 -5.85 1.71 -16.12
CA ALA A 367 -7.28 2.02 -16.16
C ALA A 367 -7.92 2.13 -14.77
N ALA A 368 -7.72 1.14 -13.89
CA ALA A 368 -8.37 1.06 -12.56
C ALA A 368 -7.89 2.14 -11.58
N GLY A 369 -6.65 2.63 -11.74
CA GLY A 369 -6.00 3.55 -10.81
C GLY A 369 -5.30 2.85 -9.65
N MET A 370 -4.54 3.62 -8.87
CA MET A 370 -3.93 3.22 -7.60
C MET A 370 -4.14 4.30 -6.54
N ALA A 371 -3.88 4.01 -5.27
CA ALA A 371 -3.82 5.04 -4.25
C ALA A 371 -2.71 6.06 -4.54
N PRO A 372 -2.87 7.36 -4.24
CA PRO A 372 -1.79 8.31 -4.37
C PRO A 372 -0.65 7.92 -3.44
N MET A 373 0.57 7.88 -3.98
CA MET A 373 1.74 7.39 -3.26
C MET A 373 2.84 8.46 -3.18
N PHE A 374 3.52 8.54 -2.04
CA PHE A 374 4.79 9.27 -1.94
C PHE A 374 5.94 8.38 -1.47
N PHE A 375 7.09 8.59 -2.08
CA PHE A 375 8.34 7.89 -1.81
C PHE A 375 9.41 8.87 -1.33
N VAL A 376 10.16 8.49 -0.29
CA VAL A 376 11.44 9.12 0.05
C VAL A 376 12.50 8.04 0.14
N GLY A 377 13.64 8.19 -0.54
CA GLY A 377 14.71 7.18 -0.47
C GLY A 377 16.04 7.65 -1.03
N GLY A 378 17.01 6.73 -1.06
CA GLY A 378 18.38 7.05 -1.39
C GLY A 378 18.96 6.20 -2.50
N ARG A 379 19.73 6.82 -3.39
CA ARG A 379 20.55 6.10 -4.39
C ARG A 379 21.71 5.35 -3.73
N GLY A 380 22.09 5.74 -2.51
CA GLY A 380 23.08 5.06 -1.68
C GLY A 380 22.54 3.86 -0.89
N ASP A 381 21.26 3.52 -1.02
CA ASP A 381 20.65 2.39 -0.33
C ASP A 381 21.10 1.05 -0.92
N LEU A 382 21.91 0.30 -0.17
CA LEU A 382 22.40 -1.03 -0.55
C LEU A 382 21.63 -2.18 0.10
N VAL A 383 20.50 -1.89 0.77
CA VAL A 383 19.64 -2.90 1.37
C VAL A 383 18.42 -3.15 0.48
N THR A 384 17.69 -2.09 0.14
CA THR A 384 16.54 -2.17 -0.78
C THR A 384 16.88 -1.77 -2.22
N GLY A 385 18.09 -1.30 -2.45
CA GLY A 385 18.62 -1.00 -3.77
C GLY A 385 18.04 0.27 -4.41
N TRP A 386 18.65 0.69 -5.51
CA TRP A 386 18.22 1.81 -6.35
C TRP A 386 17.81 1.37 -7.76
N THR A 387 18.32 0.23 -8.23
CA THR A 387 18.22 -0.18 -9.65
C THR A 387 16.81 -0.09 -10.23
N GLU A 388 15.78 -0.53 -9.49
CA GLU A 388 14.41 -0.55 -9.98
C GLU A 388 13.67 0.80 -9.86
N LYS A 389 14.16 1.74 -9.02
CA LYS A 389 13.39 2.94 -8.63
C LYS A 389 13.03 3.80 -9.85
N PRO A 390 13.96 4.09 -10.77
CA PRO A 390 13.63 4.86 -11.96
C PRO A 390 12.61 4.17 -12.89
N ASP A 391 12.58 2.85 -12.92
CA ASP A 391 11.61 2.08 -13.72
C ASP A 391 10.21 2.22 -13.15
N PHE A 392 10.07 2.13 -11.83
CA PHE A 392 8.81 2.39 -11.14
C PHE A 392 8.33 3.82 -11.37
N PHE A 393 9.22 4.81 -11.26
CA PHE A 393 8.89 6.22 -11.49
C PHE A 393 8.38 6.44 -12.92
N ARG A 394 9.08 5.91 -13.92
CA ARG A 394 8.67 5.96 -15.33
C ARG A 394 7.36 5.22 -15.58
N ALA A 395 7.14 4.08 -14.94
CA ALA A 395 5.88 3.35 -15.04
C ALA A 395 4.70 4.20 -14.51
N CYS A 396 4.86 4.89 -13.38
CA CYS A 396 3.86 5.83 -12.87
C CYS A 396 3.58 6.99 -13.84
N GLN A 397 4.63 7.55 -14.44
CA GLN A 397 4.52 8.61 -15.45
C GLN A 397 3.74 8.15 -16.70
N VAL A 398 4.12 7.01 -17.28
CA VAL A 398 3.46 6.43 -18.46
C VAL A 398 2.02 6.02 -18.16
N ALA A 399 1.79 5.41 -17.01
CA ALA A 399 0.46 4.99 -16.57
C ALA A 399 -0.39 6.16 -16.06
N ARG A 400 0.16 7.37 -15.93
CA ARG A 400 -0.52 8.58 -15.41
C ARG A 400 -1.12 8.34 -14.03
N GLN A 401 -0.34 7.72 -13.13
CA GLN A 401 -0.77 7.42 -11.77
C GLN A 401 -0.33 8.52 -10.80
N PRO A 402 -1.10 8.76 -9.72
CA PRO A 402 -0.77 9.79 -8.74
C PRO A 402 0.42 9.33 -7.88
N PHE A 403 1.61 9.82 -8.20
CA PHE A 403 2.85 9.44 -7.53
C PHE A 403 3.79 10.63 -7.36
N THR A 404 4.50 10.66 -6.25
CA THR A 404 5.56 11.64 -5.98
C THR A 404 6.80 10.95 -5.41
N ALA A 405 7.96 11.22 -5.99
CA ALA A 405 9.24 10.70 -5.51
C ALA A 405 10.14 11.82 -5.01
N TYR A 406 10.85 11.56 -3.92
CA TYR A 406 11.96 12.36 -3.44
C TYR A 406 13.17 11.44 -3.25
N TRP A 407 14.30 11.76 -3.86
CA TRP A 407 15.52 10.98 -3.69
C TRP A 407 16.73 11.83 -3.40
N ASP A 408 17.66 11.25 -2.66
CA ASP A 408 18.97 11.81 -2.39
C ASP A 408 20.02 10.70 -2.35
N TYR A 409 21.21 10.97 -1.81
CA TYR A 409 22.30 9.98 -1.72
C TYR A 409 22.35 9.23 -0.38
N ARG A 410 21.28 9.21 0.42
CA ARG A 410 21.26 8.48 1.70
C ARG A 410 21.48 6.98 1.52
N ALA A 411 22.02 6.35 2.56
CA ALA A 411 22.00 4.90 2.74
C ALA A 411 20.69 4.46 3.43
N HIS A 412 20.48 3.14 3.55
CA HIS A 412 19.21 2.58 4.07
C HIS A 412 18.81 3.08 5.46
N ALA A 413 19.80 3.28 6.34
CA ALA A 413 19.59 3.70 7.73
C ALA A 413 20.18 5.09 8.02
N SER A 414 20.35 5.93 6.99
CA SER A 414 20.82 7.31 7.16
C SER A 414 19.73 8.32 6.79
N THR A 415 19.92 9.54 7.27
CA THR A 415 19.12 10.69 6.83
C THR A 415 19.68 11.25 5.53
N GLY A 416 18.89 12.11 4.89
CA GLY A 416 19.31 12.90 3.73
C GLY A 416 18.58 14.25 3.71
N PRO A 417 18.84 15.09 2.69
CA PRO A 417 18.21 16.41 2.56
C PRO A 417 16.68 16.39 2.70
N TRP A 418 16.00 15.34 2.22
CA TRP A 418 14.54 15.24 2.30
C TRP A 418 14.02 14.85 3.68
N SER A 419 14.88 14.41 4.62
CA SER A 419 14.46 13.99 5.96
C SER A 419 13.78 15.10 6.77
N ALA A 420 14.10 16.36 6.48
CA ALA A 420 13.47 17.50 7.13
C ALA A 420 11.97 17.66 6.81
N ILE A 421 11.49 17.10 5.69
CA ILE A 421 10.10 17.28 5.24
C ILE A 421 9.26 16.00 5.20
N GLU A 422 9.84 14.82 5.47
CA GLU A 422 9.14 13.52 5.44
C GLU A 422 7.82 13.53 6.24
N ALA A 423 7.87 14.05 7.47
CA ALA A 423 6.70 14.16 8.32
C ALA A 423 5.64 15.13 7.77
N ALA A 424 6.07 16.24 7.14
CA ALA A 424 5.18 17.20 6.51
C ALA A 424 4.49 16.59 5.27
N LEU A 425 5.25 15.91 4.41
CA LEU A 425 4.74 15.20 3.24
C LEU A 425 3.69 14.15 3.64
N SER A 426 3.97 13.36 4.68
CA SER A 426 3.02 12.37 5.19
C SER A 426 1.70 13.00 5.63
N ARG A 427 1.76 14.14 6.33
CA ARG A 427 0.54 14.86 6.76
C ARG A 427 -0.23 15.46 5.59
N GLU A 428 0.46 16.04 4.61
CA GLU A 428 -0.15 16.59 3.40
C GLU A 428 -0.90 15.50 2.59
N PHE A 429 -0.28 14.34 2.39
CA PHE A 429 -0.95 13.21 1.74
C PHE A 429 -2.14 12.69 2.57
N SER A 430 -2.09 12.86 3.89
CA SER A 430 -3.17 12.51 4.82
C SER A 430 -4.33 13.54 4.87
N GLU A 431 -4.36 14.50 3.95
CA GLU A 431 -5.51 15.38 3.68
C GLU A 431 -6.37 14.86 2.51
N ILE A 432 -5.82 13.98 1.67
CA ILE A 432 -6.54 13.36 0.55
C ILE A 432 -7.68 12.49 1.07
N ARG A 433 -8.79 12.44 0.34
CA ARG A 433 -9.96 11.62 0.65
C ARG A 433 -10.32 10.68 -0.49
N LEU A 434 -10.90 9.52 -0.16
CA LEU A 434 -11.39 8.54 -1.14
C LEU A 434 -12.64 9.00 -1.90
N ASP A 435 -13.49 9.81 -1.27
CA ASP A 435 -14.76 10.30 -1.81
C ASP A 435 -14.62 11.56 -2.68
N ARG A 436 -13.39 11.90 -3.11
CA ARG A 436 -13.08 13.10 -3.89
C ARG A 436 -12.27 12.78 -5.13
N PRO A 437 -12.39 13.61 -6.19
CA PRO A 437 -11.50 13.55 -7.34
C PRO A 437 -10.03 13.65 -6.92
N LEU A 438 -9.18 12.93 -7.63
CA LEU A 438 -7.74 12.88 -7.37
C LEU A 438 -6.98 13.27 -8.64
N PRO A 439 -6.19 14.37 -8.62
CA PRO A 439 -5.29 14.66 -9.73
C PRO A 439 -4.08 13.72 -9.71
N ALA A 440 -3.67 13.25 -10.88
CA ALA A 440 -2.38 12.63 -11.13
C ALA A 440 -1.57 13.54 -12.04
N PHE A 441 -0.41 13.97 -11.54
CA PHE A 441 0.54 14.82 -12.24
C PHE A 441 1.61 13.96 -12.89
N SER A 442 1.93 14.26 -14.14
CA SER A 442 2.95 13.55 -14.89
C SER A 442 3.66 14.49 -15.87
N ASN A 443 4.90 14.17 -16.25
CA ASN A 443 5.75 14.97 -17.13
C ASN A 443 5.82 16.45 -16.70
N LEU A 444 6.04 16.70 -15.41
CA LEU A 444 6.22 18.07 -14.94
C LEU A 444 7.57 18.56 -15.47
N THR A 445 7.61 19.73 -16.11
CA THR A 445 8.84 20.26 -16.73
C THR A 445 9.95 20.61 -15.73
N LEU A 446 9.65 20.57 -14.43
CA LEU A 446 10.60 20.76 -13.34
C LEU A 446 11.08 19.44 -12.73
N ASP A 447 10.60 18.28 -13.20
CA ASP A 447 11.02 16.99 -12.65
C ASP A 447 12.53 16.78 -12.85
N ASP A 448 13.19 16.36 -11.78
CA ASP A 448 14.61 16.00 -11.81
C ASP A 448 14.79 14.61 -12.46
N SER A 449 16.00 14.29 -12.91
CA SER A 449 16.32 13.01 -13.54
C SER A 449 16.68 11.94 -12.49
N PRO A 450 15.93 10.85 -12.34
CA PRO A 450 16.30 9.76 -11.43
C PRO A 450 17.39 8.84 -12.00
N GLY A 451 17.84 9.09 -13.23
CA GLY A 451 18.81 8.28 -13.96
C GLY A 451 18.25 6.95 -14.47
N ASN A 452 19.15 6.03 -14.80
CA ASN A 452 18.86 4.73 -15.42
C ASN A 452 18.84 3.53 -14.45
N GLY A 453 18.90 3.78 -13.14
CA GLY A 453 18.98 2.74 -12.10
C GLY A 453 20.40 2.55 -11.55
N SER A 454 21.43 3.04 -12.24
CA SER A 454 22.74 3.21 -11.62
C SER A 454 22.65 4.28 -10.53
N ARG A 455 23.20 4.00 -9.34
CA ARG A 455 23.27 4.99 -8.25
C ARG A 455 24.09 6.24 -8.59
N PHE A 456 24.86 6.20 -9.67
CA PHE A 456 25.74 7.28 -10.13
C PHE A 456 25.18 8.06 -11.33
N ASP A 457 24.01 7.69 -11.84
CA ASP A 457 23.37 8.33 -13.00
C ASP A 457 22.14 9.14 -12.58
N GLY A 458 21.91 10.28 -13.22
CA GLY A 458 20.87 11.25 -12.85
C GLY A 458 21.25 12.19 -11.71
N ASP A 459 20.30 13.03 -11.30
CA ASP A 459 20.50 14.08 -10.29
C ASP A 459 20.71 13.49 -8.89
N VAL A 460 21.67 14.05 -8.15
CA VAL A 460 22.08 13.52 -6.83
C VAL A 460 20.99 13.63 -5.77
N THR A 461 20.33 14.77 -5.76
CA THR A 461 19.17 15.06 -4.95
C THR A 461 18.13 15.60 -5.91
N GLY A 462 16.96 14.97 -5.96
CA GLY A 462 15.92 15.37 -6.88
C GLY A 462 14.55 14.91 -6.45
N THR A 463 13.54 15.39 -7.17
CA THR A 463 12.16 14.99 -7.01
C THR A 463 11.45 14.84 -8.34
N MET A 464 10.46 13.95 -8.38
CA MET A 464 9.53 13.79 -9.49
C MET A 464 8.12 14.01 -8.95
N GLY A 465 7.41 14.98 -9.51
CA GLY A 465 6.11 15.47 -9.07
C GLY A 465 6.14 16.30 -7.79
N GLY A 466 7.27 16.39 -7.07
CA GLY A 466 7.29 16.98 -5.72
C GLY A 466 7.19 18.50 -5.68
N TYR A 467 7.50 19.18 -6.78
CA TYR A 467 7.29 20.63 -6.92
C TYR A 467 5.82 21.01 -7.14
N MET A 468 4.95 20.02 -7.42
CA MET A 468 3.53 20.22 -7.65
C MET A 468 2.72 19.90 -6.40
N THR A 469 1.63 20.63 -6.18
CA THR A 469 0.64 20.30 -5.15
C THR A 469 -0.76 20.70 -5.61
N PHE A 470 -1.76 20.16 -4.92
CA PHE A 470 -3.16 20.53 -5.10
C PHE A 470 -3.82 20.68 -3.73
N ASP A 471 -4.96 21.37 -3.69
CA ASP A 471 -5.74 21.51 -2.46
C ASP A 471 -6.85 20.44 -2.42
N PRO A 472 -6.74 19.40 -1.57
CA PRO A 472 -7.76 18.36 -1.45
C PRO A 472 -9.12 18.89 -0.98
N ALA A 473 -9.16 20.03 -0.29
CA ALA A 473 -10.39 20.66 0.17
C ALA A 473 -11.26 21.15 -1.00
N THR A 474 -10.62 21.54 -2.10
CA THR A 474 -11.26 22.10 -3.31
C THR A 474 -11.61 21.05 -4.37
N ALA A 475 -11.05 19.84 -4.25
CA ALA A 475 -11.33 18.72 -5.12
C ALA A 475 -12.79 18.26 -4.96
N ALA A 476 -13.62 18.52 -5.96
CA ALA A 476 -15.04 18.22 -5.94
C ALA A 476 -15.56 17.84 -7.33
N GLU A 477 -16.65 17.08 -7.35
CA GLU A 477 -17.34 16.71 -8.59
C GLU A 477 -18.86 16.67 -8.43
N THR A 478 -19.54 16.94 -9.53
CA THR A 478 -20.95 16.65 -9.80
C THR A 478 -21.03 15.74 -11.01
N SER A 479 -22.24 15.40 -11.47
CA SER A 479 -22.42 14.67 -12.72
C SER A 479 -21.96 15.44 -13.97
N THR A 480 -21.82 16.76 -13.88
CA THR A 480 -21.54 17.66 -15.01
C THR A 480 -20.28 18.50 -14.84
N LYS A 481 -19.62 18.47 -13.68
CA LYS A 481 -18.43 19.30 -13.43
C LYS A 481 -17.44 18.61 -12.48
N VAL A 482 -16.14 18.77 -12.75
CA VAL A 482 -15.05 18.49 -11.80
C VAL A 482 -14.29 19.78 -11.53
N THR A 483 -13.92 20.04 -10.27
CA THR A 483 -13.13 21.20 -9.84
C THR A 483 -12.00 20.76 -8.94
N LEU A 484 -10.81 21.36 -9.07
CA LEU A 484 -9.73 21.26 -8.10
C LEU A 484 -8.76 22.43 -8.27
N ASP A 485 -8.09 22.84 -7.20
CA ASP A 485 -7.09 23.90 -7.24
C ASP A 485 -5.68 23.29 -7.22
N VAL A 486 -4.83 23.74 -8.15
CA VAL A 486 -3.45 23.28 -8.30
C VAL A 486 -2.46 24.43 -8.18
N LYS A 487 -1.23 24.15 -7.75
CA LYS A 487 -0.14 25.13 -7.71
C LYS A 487 1.23 24.47 -7.67
N LEU A 488 2.24 25.24 -8.07
CA LEU A 488 3.63 24.94 -7.72
C LEU A 488 3.89 25.27 -6.25
N ARG A 489 4.72 24.48 -5.58
CA ARG A 489 5.15 24.73 -4.20
C ARG A 489 5.89 26.06 -4.11
N SER A 490 5.32 26.97 -3.31
CA SER A 490 5.75 28.38 -3.24
C SER A 490 6.37 28.78 -1.91
N ASP A 491 6.43 27.87 -0.93
CA ASP A 491 7.04 28.12 0.37
C ASP A 491 8.56 28.00 0.27
N ALA A 492 9.24 29.15 0.23
CA ALA A 492 10.70 29.24 0.09
C ALA A 492 11.48 28.68 1.30
N SER A 493 10.82 28.40 2.42
CA SER A 493 11.46 27.74 3.57
C SER A 493 11.66 26.24 3.36
N ARG A 494 10.94 25.65 2.40
CA ARG A 494 11.02 24.21 2.12
C ARG A 494 12.05 23.91 1.04
N ILE A 495 12.67 22.73 1.16
CA ILE A 495 13.62 22.23 0.17
C ILE A 495 12.96 21.83 -1.16
N ASP A 496 11.67 21.50 -1.15
CA ASP A 496 10.85 21.22 -2.35
C ASP A 496 10.19 22.49 -2.93
N TYR A 497 10.74 23.67 -2.63
CA TYR A 497 10.34 24.93 -3.25
C TYR A 497 10.61 24.92 -4.76
N ALA A 498 9.58 25.17 -5.57
CA ALA A 498 9.74 25.28 -7.02
C ALA A 498 10.48 26.57 -7.35
N LYS A 499 11.74 26.48 -7.79
CA LYS A 499 12.60 27.66 -8.10
C LYS A 499 12.11 28.50 -9.27
N GLN A 500 11.38 27.90 -10.21
CA GLN A 500 10.69 28.61 -11.28
C GLN A 500 9.28 28.99 -10.82
N ALA A 501 8.75 30.11 -11.33
CA ALA A 501 7.42 30.58 -10.96
C ALA A 501 6.31 29.85 -11.73
N ASP A 502 6.63 29.29 -12.90
CA ASP A 502 5.77 28.55 -13.79
C ASP A 502 6.40 27.23 -14.25
N ALA A 503 5.55 26.34 -14.76
CA ALA A 503 5.90 25.05 -15.35
C ALA A 503 4.75 24.52 -16.21
N PHE A 504 4.99 23.39 -16.89
CA PHE A 504 3.95 22.62 -17.57
C PHE A 504 3.87 21.21 -17.00
N VAL A 505 2.67 20.65 -16.96
CA VAL A 505 2.42 19.30 -16.43
C VAL A 505 1.27 18.62 -17.16
N ASP A 506 1.35 17.32 -17.33
CA ASP A 506 0.21 16.52 -17.78
C ASP A 506 -0.68 16.21 -16.57
N LEU A 507 -1.92 16.71 -16.61
CA LEU A 507 -2.92 16.50 -15.56
C LEU A 507 -3.92 15.42 -15.97
N THR A 508 -4.04 14.37 -15.16
CA THR A 508 -5.03 13.30 -15.33
C THR A 508 -5.97 13.25 -14.14
N TRP A 509 -7.27 13.17 -14.37
CA TRP A 509 -8.25 13.01 -13.29
C TRP A 509 -8.48 11.53 -12.96
N ARG A 510 -8.39 11.19 -11.69
CA ARG A 510 -8.61 9.85 -11.13
C ARG A 510 -9.70 9.91 -10.07
N ARG A 511 -10.23 8.73 -9.69
CA ARG A 511 -11.27 8.57 -8.65
C ARG A 511 -12.55 9.39 -8.90
N LEU A 512 -12.91 9.57 -10.17
CA LEU A 512 -14.17 10.21 -10.52
C LEU A 512 -15.32 9.21 -10.29
N SER A 513 -16.20 9.53 -9.35
CA SER A 513 -17.33 8.70 -8.96
C SER A 513 -18.64 9.22 -9.55
N LYS A 514 -18.86 10.53 -9.51
CA LYS A 514 -20.07 11.21 -10.00
C LYS A 514 -19.90 11.67 -11.45
N PHE A 515 -18.75 12.24 -11.79
CA PHE A 515 -18.46 12.70 -13.14
C PHE A 515 -18.03 11.52 -14.02
N LYS A 516 -18.69 11.33 -15.17
CA LYS A 516 -18.39 10.21 -16.07
C LYS A 516 -17.59 10.66 -17.29
N VAL A 517 -16.38 10.12 -17.40
CA VAL A 517 -15.51 10.27 -18.56
C VAL A 517 -15.76 9.11 -19.51
N ASN A 518 -16.18 9.41 -20.75
CA ASN A 518 -16.53 8.39 -21.74
C ASN A 518 -15.64 8.54 -22.98
N PRO A 519 -15.00 7.45 -23.48
CA PRO A 519 -14.30 7.46 -24.76
C PRO A 519 -15.17 8.03 -25.90
N GLY A 520 -14.55 8.80 -26.81
CA GLY A 520 -15.24 9.42 -27.94
C GLY A 520 -16.09 10.66 -27.58
N ARG A 521 -16.08 11.11 -26.33
CA ARG A 521 -16.62 12.41 -25.92
C ARG A 521 -15.50 13.44 -25.78
N TYR A 522 -15.88 14.71 -25.75
CA TYR A 522 -14.97 15.80 -25.50
C TYR A 522 -15.34 16.51 -24.21
N TYR A 523 -14.34 17.08 -23.57
CA TYR A 523 -14.45 17.77 -22.31
C TYR A 523 -13.78 19.12 -22.42
N ARG A 524 -14.45 20.17 -21.97
CA ARG A 524 -13.86 21.50 -21.88
C ARG A 524 -13.17 21.62 -20.53
N VAL A 525 -11.91 22.04 -20.59
CA VAL A 525 -11.06 22.26 -19.42
C VAL A 525 -10.73 23.74 -19.35
N ARG A 526 -11.03 24.39 -18.23
CA ARG A 526 -10.65 25.80 -17.98
C ARG A 526 -9.75 25.90 -16.77
N THR A 527 -8.75 26.75 -16.85
CA THR A 527 -7.95 27.17 -15.70
C THR A 527 -8.20 28.64 -15.39
N TYR A 528 -8.29 28.97 -14.11
CA TYR A 528 -8.57 30.33 -13.64
C TYR A 528 -7.52 30.74 -12.63
N LYS A 529 -7.15 32.03 -12.62
CA LYS A 529 -6.44 32.61 -11.47
C LYS A 529 -7.44 32.83 -10.34
N LEU A 530 -7.17 32.26 -9.17
CA LEU A 530 -8.07 32.34 -8.01
C LEU A 530 -8.32 33.78 -7.54
N ASN A 531 -7.39 34.71 -7.82
CA ASN A 531 -7.46 36.09 -7.35
C ASN A 531 -8.34 37.03 -8.20
N ASN A 532 -8.79 36.63 -9.40
CA ASN A 532 -9.59 37.51 -10.26
C ASN A 532 -10.62 36.79 -11.16
N SER A 533 -10.77 35.47 -11.07
CA SER A 533 -11.71 34.66 -11.88
C SER A 533 -11.54 34.80 -13.40
N VAL A 534 -10.39 35.31 -13.87
CA VAL A 534 -10.06 35.39 -15.29
C VAL A 534 -9.58 34.03 -15.76
N VAL A 535 -10.16 33.55 -16.87
CA VAL A 535 -9.70 32.33 -17.56
C VAL A 535 -8.27 32.58 -18.04
N ASP A 536 -7.33 31.82 -17.48
CA ASP A 536 -5.90 31.86 -17.85
C ASP A 536 -5.68 31.01 -19.11
N GLU A 537 -6.35 29.86 -19.17
CA GLU A 537 -6.29 28.93 -20.29
C GLU A 537 -7.60 28.13 -20.43
N GLU A 538 -7.97 27.83 -21.67
CA GLU A 538 -9.09 26.96 -22.02
C GLU A 538 -8.65 25.93 -23.05
N ARG A 539 -9.07 24.68 -22.85
CA ARG A 539 -8.76 23.54 -23.73
C ARG A 539 -9.99 22.68 -23.94
N ILE A 540 -9.98 21.96 -25.06
CA ILE A 540 -10.82 20.78 -25.21
C ILE A 540 -9.92 19.54 -25.08
N ALA A 541 -10.42 18.51 -24.41
CA ALA A 541 -9.70 17.27 -24.16
C ALA A 541 -10.59 16.08 -24.50
N ALA A 542 -10.01 15.11 -25.20
CA ALA A 542 -10.63 13.83 -25.49
C ALA A 542 -10.01 12.73 -24.61
N PRO A 543 -10.81 11.87 -23.96
CA PRO A 543 -10.28 10.72 -23.23
C PRO A 543 -9.63 9.71 -24.16
N ASP A 544 -8.68 8.95 -23.64
CA ASP A 544 -8.15 7.79 -24.36
C ASP A 544 -9.17 6.63 -24.45
N ALA A 545 -8.78 5.55 -25.14
CA ALA A 545 -9.63 4.37 -25.32
C ALA A 545 -10.05 3.69 -24.00
N THR A 546 -9.35 3.95 -22.90
CA THR A 546 -9.66 3.43 -21.56
C THR A 546 -10.57 4.35 -20.75
N GLY A 547 -10.97 5.49 -21.32
CA GLY A 547 -11.80 6.48 -20.63
C GLY A 547 -11.01 7.38 -19.68
N ARG A 548 -9.68 7.42 -19.81
CA ARG A 548 -8.83 8.31 -19.02
C ARG A 548 -8.73 9.68 -19.70
N LEU A 549 -9.15 10.72 -18.98
CA LEU A 549 -9.01 12.11 -19.42
C LEU A 549 -7.69 12.68 -18.93
N THR A 550 -6.82 13.05 -19.87
CA THR A 550 -5.54 13.70 -19.60
C THR A 550 -5.45 14.99 -20.41
N VAL A 551 -5.06 16.08 -19.77
CA VAL A 551 -4.65 17.31 -20.45
C VAL A 551 -3.12 17.38 -20.37
N PRO A 552 -2.41 17.17 -21.49
CA PRO A 552 -0.96 17.26 -21.49
C PRO A 552 -0.50 18.72 -21.45
N PHE A 553 0.69 19.02 -20.95
CA PHE A 553 1.29 20.36 -20.92
C PHE A 553 0.41 21.47 -20.36
N LEU A 554 -0.42 21.20 -19.34
CA LEU A 554 -1.21 22.20 -18.64
C LEU A 554 -0.29 23.23 -17.98
N TYR A 555 -0.57 24.53 -18.18
CA TYR A 555 0.21 25.59 -17.54
C TYR A 555 -0.11 25.65 -16.03
N VAL A 556 0.93 25.69 -15.21
CA VAL A 556 0.83 25.83 -13.74
C VAL A 556 1.76 26.93 -13.24
N HIS A 557 1.38 27.55 -12.12
CA HIS A 557 2.09 28.67 -11.51
C HIS A 557 2.14 28.51 -9.99
N ARG A 558 3.03 29.25 -9.32
CA ARG A 558 3.06 29.31 -7.83
C ARG A 558 1.79 29.87 -7.22
N ASP A 559 1.20 30.86 -7.88
CA ASP A 559 -0.16 31.29 -7.57
C ASP A 559 -1.14 30.20 -7.97
N ALA A 560 -2.01 29.81 -7.03
CA ALA A 560 -2.95 28.75 -7.27
C ALA A 560 -3.87 29.02 -8.47
N ARG A 561 -4.16 27.94 -9.19
CA ARG A 561 -5.01 27.91 -10.37
C ARG A 561 -6.15 26.93 -10.13
N ARG A 562 -7.39 27.40 -10.30
CA ARG A 562 -8.55 26.52 -10.31
C ARG A 562 -8.65 25.84 -11.65
N VAL A 563 -8.76 24.52 -11.67
CA VAL A 563 -9.01 23.74 -12.88
C VAL A 563 -10.43 23.21 -12.84
N GLU A 564 -11.17 23.43 -13.92
CA GLU A 564 -12.54 22.96 -14.09
C GLU A 564 -12.67 22.12 -15.34
N VAL A 565 -13.43 21.03 -15.24
CA VAL A 565 -13.74 20.13 -16.37
C VAL A 565 -15.25 19.96 -16.49
N GLU A 566 -15.77 20.07 -17.71
CA GLU A 566 -17.19 19.87 -18.02
C GLU A 566 -17.37 19.20 -19.40
N PRO A 567 -18.42 18.39 -19.62
CA PRO A 567 -18.69 17.79 -20.92
C PRO A 567 -18.86 18.86 -22.01
N HIS A 568 -18.35 18.57 -23.20
CA HIS A 568 -18.39 19.51 -24.32
C HIS A 568 -18.69 18.81 -25.65
N THR A 569 -19.37 19.51 -26.54
CA THR A 569 -19.64 19.06 -27.91
C THR A 569 -19.02 20.06 -28.88
N PRO A 570 -17.77 19.85 -29.32
CA PRO A 570 -17.10 20.74 -30.26
C PRO A 570 -17.67 20.57 -31.66
N THR A 571 -17.47 21.58 -32.50
CA THR A 571 -17.71 21.45 -33.94
C THR A 571 -16.47 20.83 -34.58
N LEU A 572 -16.61 19.80 -35.41
CA LEU A 572 -15.46 19.12 -36.03
C LEU A 572 -15.41 19.31 -37.56
N PRO A 573 -14.23 19.50 -38.17
CA PRO A 573 -12.92 19.66 -37.52
C PRO A 573 -12.73 21.10 -36.98
N GLN A 574 -11.94 21.26 -35.92
CA GLN A 574 -11.68 22.57 -35.30
C GLN A 574 -10.24 22.66 -34.80
N VAL A 575 -9.65 23.85 -34.91
CA VAL A 575 -8.39 24.22 -34.27
C VAL A 575 -8.68 25.17 -33.10
N TYR A 576 -8.05 24.93 -31.96
CA TYR A 576 -8.00 25.87 -30.84
C TYR A 576 -6.58 26.11 -30.39
N TRP A 577 -6.39 27.28 -29.82
CA TRP A 577 -5.19 27.64 -29.10
C TRP A 577 -5.40 27.43 -27.61
N ALA A 578 -4.34 27.00 -26.96
CA ALA A 578 -4.23 26.85 -25.52
C ALA A 578 -2.92 27.46 -25.01
N GLY A 579 -2.89 27.79 -23.73
CA GLY A 579 -1.81 28.51 -23.06
C GLY A 579 -2.07 30.02 -22.98
N ALA A 580 -1.31 30.68 -22.11
CA ALA A 580 -1.20 32.14 -22.06
C ALA A 580 0.07 32.54 -22.80
N PRO A 581 0.03 32.87 -24.09
CA PRO A 581 1.24 33.09 -24.85
C PRO A 581 1.81 34.46 -24.49
N TYR A 582 2.93 34.45 -23.78
CA TYR A 582 3.77 35.62 -23.55
C TYR A 582 5.05 35.51 -24.37
N SER A 583 5.69 36.64 -24.61
CA SER A 583 7.02 36.70 -25.21
C SER A 583 8.03 35.79 -24.48
N GLY A 584 8.65 34.87 -25.22
CA GLY A 584 9.56 33.86 -24.65
C GLY A 584 8.88 32.67 -23.96
N GLY A 585 7.55 32.60 -23.99
CA GLY A 585 6.76 31.50 -23.46
C GLY A 585 6.47 30.41 -24.49
N THR A 586 5.38 29.68 -24.28
CA THR A 586 4.94 28.59 -25.16
C THR A 586 3.45 28.73 -25.46
N ALA A 587 3.05 28.45 -26.70
CA ALA A 587 1.65 28.28 -27.09
C ALA A 587 1.41 26.83 -27.51
N THR A 588 0.19 26.33 -27.30
CA THR A 588 -0.22 25.02 -27.81
C THR A 588 -1.32 25.21 -28.83
N MET A 589 -1.13 24.68 -30.04
CA MET A 589 -2.16 24.62 -31.06
C MET A 589 -2.70 23.20 -31.14
N SER A 590 -4.00 23.03 -31.01
CA SER A 590 -4.63 21.70 -30.99
C SER A 590 -5.63 21.56 -32.12
N LEU A 591 -5.61 20.41 -32.78
CA LEU A 591 -6.58 20.00 -33.78
C LEU A 591 -7.52 18.94 -33.19
N LEU A 592 -8.82 19.16 -33.36
CA LEU A 592 -9.84 18.12 -33.22
C LEU A 592 -10.41 17.74 -34.56
N ALA A 593 -10.49 16.45 -34.80
CA ALA A 593 -11.19 15.87 -35.92
C ALA A 593 -11.71 14.47 -35.57
N LYS A 594 -12.37 13.81 -36.54
CA LYS A 594 -12.70 12.40 -36.38
C LYS A 594 -11.40 11.59 -36.39
N PRO A 595 -11.31 10.48 -35.63
CA PRO A 595 -10.14 9.61 -35.64
C PRO A 595 -9.78 9.11 -37.05
N ASN A 596 -8.51 8.79 -37.25
CA ASN A 596 -7.97 8.19 -38.47
C ASN A 596 -8.18 9.01 -39.76
N GLN A 597 -8.29 10.34 -39.66
CA GLN A 597 -8.30 11.23 -40.82
C GLN A 597 -6.90 11.79 -41.07
N PHE A 598 -6.50 11.90 -42.35
CA PHE A 598 -5.31 12.69 -42.67
C PHE A 598 -5.58 14.17 -42.40
N ALA A 599 -4.66 14.83 -41.73
CA ALA A 599 -4.74 16.23 -41.41
C ALA A 599 -3.39 16.94 -41.50
N LEU A 600 -3.45 18.25 -41.72
CA LEU A 600 -2.30 19.13 -41.88
C LEU A 600 -2.57 20.42 -41.11
N MET A 601 -1.71 20.73 -40.13
CA MET A 601 -1.80 21.92 -39.28
C MET A 601 -0.89 23.02 -39.79
N MET A 602 -1.45 24.22 -39.87
CA MET A 602 -0.83 25.40 -40.42
C MET A 602 -0.82 26.50 -39.38
N LEU A 603 0.33 27.16 -39.24
CA LEU A 603 0.50 28.37 -38.44
C LEU A 603 0.81 29.55 -39.38
N GLY A 604 0.19 30.70 -39.11
CA GLY A 604 0.48 31.96 -39.76
C GLY A 604 0.29 33.12 -38.78
N THR A 605 0.39 34.35 -39.28
CA THR A 605 0.32 35.57 -38.46
C THR A 605 -0.25 36.72 -39.28
N VAL A 606 -0.75 37.77 -38.63
CA VAL A 606 -1.41 38.92 -39.31
C VAL A 606 -0.50 40.17 -39.48
N GLN A 607 0.75 40.17 -38.98
CA GLN A 607 1.63 41.36 -38.97
C GLN A 607 3.15 41.08 -39.10
N GLY A 608 3.83 41.70 -40.07
CA GLY A 608 5.22 42.21 -39.99
C GLY A 608 6.40 41.24 -39.86
N LYS A 609 7.63 41.67 -40.17
CA LYS A 609 8.86 40.85 -40.16
C LYS A 609 9.35 40.56 -38.72
N ILE A 610 9.63 39.30 -38.36
CA ILE A 610 10.23 38.92 -37.06
C ILE A 610 11.68 38.46 -37.25
N GLN A 611 12.60 38.91 -36.41
CA GLN A 611 13.99 38.42 -36.40
C GLN A 611 14.15 37.26 -35.40
N THR A 612 14.72 36.14 -35.84
CA THR A 612 14.97 34.94 -35.03
C THR A 612 16.45 34.52 -35.12
N PRO A 613 16.93 33.60 -34.25
CA PRO A 613 18.27 33.00 -34.38
C PRO A 613 18.50 32.27 -35.72
N PHE A 614 17.44 31.98 -36.47
CA PHE A 614 17.48 31.31 -37.77
C PHE A 614 17.23 32.29 -38.95
N GLY A 615 17.28 33.60 -38.70
CA GLY A 615 17.09 34.64 -39.72
C GLY A 615 15.75 35.38 -39.59
N TYR A 616 15.39 36.14 -40.63
CA TYR A 616 14.15 36.92 -40.66
C TYR A 616 12.96 36.09 -41.14
N TRP A 617 11.90 36.08 -40.36
CA TRP A 617 10.61 35.48 -40.67
C TRP A 617 9.70 36.52 -41.31
N TYR A 618 9.13 36.19 -42.46
CA TYR A 618 8.17 37.02 -43.20
C TYR A 618 6.75 36.52 -42.93
N ILE A 619 5.89 37.40 -42.42
CA ILE A 619 4.55 37.08 -41.88
C ILE A 619 3.47 37.24 -42.97
N MET A 620 3.49 36.38 -43.98
CA MET A 620 2.40 36.27 -44.98
C MET A 620 2.14 34.83 -45.50
N ASP A 621 2.95 33.83 -45.14
CA ASP A 621 2.79 32.47 -45.67
C ASP A 621 2.49 31.46 -44.55
N PRO A 622 1.39 30.67 -44.64
CA PRO A 622 1.12 29.60 -43.68
C PRO A 622 2.23 28.55 -43.77
N PHE A 623 2.87 28.25 -42.64
CA PHE A 623 3.84 27.16 -42.56
C PHE A 623 3.23 25.93 -41.92
N PHE A 624 3.58 24.77 -42.46
CA PHE A 624 3.14 23.48 -41.93
C PHE A 624 3.93 23.17 -40.67
N ILE A 625 3.22 23.04 -39.55
CA ILE A 625 3.84 22.70 -38.28
C ILE A 625 3.67 21.22 -37.94
N TRP A 626 2.68 20.56 -38.55
CA TRP A 626 2.44 19.13 -38.39
C TRP A 626 1.59 18.59 -39.54
N GLY A 627 1.84 17.33 -39.94
CA GLY A 627 0.98 16.60 -40.87
C GLY A 627 1.00 15.11 -40.54
N GLY A 628 -0.16 14.46 -40.61
CA GLY A 628 -0.28 13.04 -40.29
C GLY A 628 -1.71 12.55 -40.17
N VAL A 629 -1.87 11.35 -39.64
CA VAL A 629 -3.18 10.77 -39.36
C VAL A 629 -3.58 11.16 -37.93
N THR A 630 -4.79 11.69 -37.76
CA THR A 630 -5.31 12.08 -36.45
C THR A 630 -5.42 10.85 -35.55
N PRO A 631 -4.97 10.92 -34.29
CA PRO A 631 -4.96 9.77 -33.38
C PRO A 631 -6.35 9.19 -33.12
N ALA A 632 -6.39 8.02 -32.45
CA ALA A 632 -7.65 7.38 -32.02
C ALA A 632 -8.51 8.29 -31.09
N SER A 633 -7.88 9.20 -30.36
CA SER A 633 -8.56 10.22 -29.54
C SER A 633 -9.26 11.30 -30.38
N GLY A 634 -8.93 11.42 -31.67
CA GLY A 634 -9.38 12.51 -32.52
C GLY A 634 -8.72 13.87 -32.21
N GLN A 635 -7.71 13.90 -31.34
CA GLN A 635 -7.01 15.13 -30.92
C GLN A 635 -5.51 15.01 -31.19
N HIS A 636 -4.93 16.05 -31.79
CA HIS A 636 -3.48 16.24 -31.90
C HIS A 636 -3.11 17.61 -31.32
N GLU A 637 -2.07 17.67 -30.48
CA GLU A 637 -1.56 18.93 -29.92
C GLU A 637 -0.13 19.17 -30.42
N GLN A 638 0.11 20.39 -30.91
CA GLN A 638 1.40 20.87 -31.33
C GLN A 638 1.86 21.99 -30.41
N ILE A 639 2.99 21.78 -29.73
CA ILE A 639 3.63 22.79 -28.90
C ILE A 639 4.46 23.72 -29.80
N ILE A 640 4.32 25.01 -29.57
CA ILE A 640 4.93 26.06 -30.35
C ILE A 640 5.72 26.95 -29.40
N PRO A 641 7.06 26.79 -29.34
CA PRO A 641 7.90 27.67 -28.55
C PRO A 641 7.85 29.08 -29.15
N LEU A 642 7.59 30.08 -28.32
CA LEU A 642 7.48 31.47 -28.75
C LEU A 642 8.82 32.17 -28.51
N PRO A 643 9.39 32.86 -29.51
CA PRO A 643 10.62 33.62 -29.31
C PRO A 643 10.40 34.74 -28.29
N LYS A 644 11.49 35.16 -27.61
CA LYS A 644 11.49 36.41 -26.84
C LYS A 644 11.43 37.57 -27.82
N LEU A 645 10.24 38.13 -27.98
CA LEU A 645 9.95 39.30 -28.81
C LEU A 645 9.78 40.53 -27.91
N THR A 646 10.28 41.68 -28.38
CA THR A 646 9.96 42.99 -27.79
C THR A 646 8.58 43.50 -28.19
N LEU A 647 7.88 42.80 -29.10
CA LEU A 647 6.58 43.17 -29.63
C LEU A 647 5.47 42.39 -28.92
N THR A 648 4.54 43.11 -28.30
CA THR A 648 3.28 42.59 -27.76
C THR A 648 2.15 42.81 -28.78
N GLY A 649 1.07 42.03 -28.69
CA GLY A 649 -0.11 42.20 -29.57
C GLY A 649 -0.04 41.46 -30.92
N ILE A 650 1.02 40.69 -31.19
CA ILE A 650 1.09 39.84 -32.40
C ILE A 650 0.00 38.79 -32.33
N THR A 651 -0.83 38.70 -33.38
CA THR A 651 -1.86 37.66 -33.48
C THR A 651 -1.38 36.51 -34.35
N LEU A 652 -1.26 35.33 -33.75
CA LEU A 652 -1.04 34.06 -34.42
C LEU A 652 -2.36 33.53 -34.97
N LEU A 653 -2.33 32.96 -36.17
CA LEU A 653 -3.43 32.30 -36.85
C LEU A 653 -3.14 30.81 -36.93
N GLY A 654 -4.06 29.98 -36.46
CA GLY A 654 -4.02 28.53 -36.57
C GLY A 654 -5.15 28.05 -37.46
N GLN A 655 -4.84 27.15 -38.39
CA GLN A 655 -5.83 26.47 -39.21
C GLN A 655 -5.35 25.05 -39.51
N ALA A 656 -6.28 24.14 -39.77
CA ALA A 656 -5.93 22.82 -40.27
C ALA A 656 -6.76 22.46 -41.49
N MET A 657 -6.18 21.65 -42.38
CA MET A 657 -6.91 20.91 -43.40
C MET A 657 -7.10 19.48 -42.89
N VAL A 658 -8.33 18.96 -42.89
CA VAL A 658 -8.66 17.59 -42.50
C VAL A 658 -9.44 16.95 -43.63
N GLY A 659 -8.85 15.94 -44.27
CA GLY A 659 -9.32 15.46 -45.58
C GLY A 659 -9.37 16.62 -46.58
N THR A 660 -10.56 16.98 -47.03
CA THR A 660 -10.79 18.09 -47.98
C THR A 660 -11.35 19.37 -47.36
N LYS A 661 -11.51 19.41 -46.02
CA LYS A 661 -12.13 20.54 -45.31
C LYS A 661 -11.09 21.33 -44.54
N PHE A 662 -11.17 22.66 -44.59
CA PHE A 662 -10.43 23.53 -43.68
C PHE A 662 -11.24 23.77 -42.40
N THR A 663 -10.55 23.83 -41.27
CA THR A 663 -11.13 24.32 -40.02
C THR A 663 -11.38 25.83 -40.14
N PRO A 664 -12.27 26.40 -39.31
CA PRO A 664 -12.28 27.83 -39.06
C PRO A 664 -10.89 28.32 -38.63
N LEU A 665 -10.56 29.57 -38.99
CA LEU A 665 -9.35 30.23 -38.50
C LEU A 665 -9.46 30.45 -36.99
N SER A 666 -8.48 29.92 -36.26
CA SER A 666 -8.31 30.14 -34.83
C SER A 666 -7.26 31.20 -34.58
N LYS A 667 -7.45 32.07 -33.60
CA LYS A 667 -6.55 33.20 -33.34
C LYS A 667 -6.08 33.19 -31.90
N ILE A 668 -4.83 33.54 -31.66
CA ILE A 668 -4.34 33.87 -30.33
C ILE A 668 -3.40 35.06 -30.38
N THR A 669 -3.53 35.99 -29.43
CA THR A 669 -2.71 37.20 -29.38
C THR A 669 -1.65 37.07 -28.30
N LEU A 670 -0.39 37.27 -28.69
CA LEU A 670 0.77 37.30 -27.78
C LEU A 670 0.62 38.50 -26.83
N ARG A 671 0.70 38.22 -25.53
CA ARG A 671 0.66 39.24 -24.47
C ARG A 671 2.03 39.83 -24.18
#